data_AF-A0A3A8W739-F1
#
_entry.id   AF-A0A3A8W739-F1
#
_cell.length_a   1.000
_cell.length_b   1.000
_cell.length_c   1.000
_cell.angle_alpha   90.00
_cell.angle_beta   90.00
_cell.angle_gamma   90.00
#
_symmetry.space_group_name_H-M   'P 1'
#
loop_
_entity.id
_entity.type
_entity.pdbx_description
1 polymer ?
#
loop_
_entity_poly.entity_id
_entity_poly.type
_entity_poly.pdbx_seq_one_letter_code
_entity_poly.pdbx_strand_id
1 'polypeptide(L)'
;MENFKTNMYLPHSSLTAQNERTPSKALAAQSGEERSDALNAIQDEEERTEALVAIQNEAEQTKSITRQKNETISPEELSSRQNEIEQLKEKIEEELDFEKLTELCEHLRNAVRGILNSCGMYFRIFSRVKSVQSIAEKINRGKYGSEENPKKIQDLLGLRVVLYYYDDLSICRDIMERTFQMLDDWSRPKYNADEFRATKINGVFRFPQEYFALYKKNLWKLPIDTTFEIQFRTVFFEGWHEIEHDMRYKSILSDDEFWKGSEELSRILNCILANLELSDWSLVQLFDQLSYNHYKRANWELMLKSKYRIKMSGSDTLDNRILEIFDRDREIAKQFFKASRRRLIYELLKLDTPHISYNLIIQLINDSVVHNEEISQICKTLTLGRDDKVYQKSTAARLESHLLFQLEQPLLHKPSRMLETEFNSSAMILYKWARFKLNPVFEDIPPVLCSYKNHLPGYQLEIKFQPDSLSFQMKMHYIDSKSVGTLWHVHSSIALFDDEKLHFYHMTSCDMPRGVSQQSNFCRPSFLPDLSHKVGITDVERLNNKAQFVASSEQFRKFTALVNSKERRLPVIAIVQHTSDAPEGRAASFHDYDMNTFTINGTRLAKVIGHYSHVYMVDYSLTDAFGHVFEIKSENALGCICIFWPDYYNRENELFTRKMVIDTQFDFNRFAFHDENIYEKAFRHKLVQIIKNDNVSH
;
A
#
# COMPACT_ATOMS: atom_id res chain seq x y z
N MET A 1 -29.70 62.58 19.94
CA MET A 1 -28.79 62.42 21.08
C MET A 1 -27.74 61.43 20.64
N GLU A 2 -26.64 61.95 20.07
CA GLU A 2 -25.37 62.20 20.79
C GLU A 2 -24.54 60.89 20.82
N ASN A 3 -23.26 60.80 20.44
CA ASN A 3 -22.25 61.82 20.22
C ASN A 3 -20.99 61.22 19.53
N PHE A 4 -20.37 62.05 18.67
CA PHE A 4 -18.92 62.29 18.46
C PHE A 4 -18.01 61.15 17.94
N LYS A 5 -17.50 61.22 16.70
CA LYS A 5 -16.34 62.02 16.20
C LYS A 5 -15.05 61.83 17.02
N THR A 6 -13.98 61.31 16.39
CA THR A 6 -12.71 62.04 16.26
C THR A 6 -11.85 61.48 15.11
N ASN A 7 -11.51 62.37 14.17
CA ASN A 7 -10.45 62.24 13.16
C ASN A 7 -9.08 62.49 13.78
N MET A 8 -8.01 61.86 13.27
CA MET A 8 -6.66 62.44 13.32
C MET A 8 -5.92 62.29 11.97
N TYR A 9 -5.85 63.43 11.29
CA TYR A 9 -4.71 64.03 10.58
C TYR A 9 -3.89 63.26 9.52
N LEU A 10 -4.00 63.82 8.31
CA LEU A 10 -3.08 63.76 7.15
C LEU A 10 -1.66 64.28 7.48
N PRO A 11 -0.67 64.00 6.62
CA PRO A 11 -0.26 65.07 5.71
C PRO A 11 -0.10 64.66 4.23
N HIS A 12 -0.35 65.66 3.39
CA HIS A 12 -0.27 65.70 1.93
C HIS A 12 1.16 65.64 1.37
N SER A 13 1.30 64.99 0.21
CA SER A 13 2.00 65.48 -1.01
C SER A 13 2.08 64.34 -2.03
N SER A 14 1.86 64.41 -3.35
CA SER A 14 1.33 65.37 -4.32
C SER A 14 1.28 64.59 -5.66
N LEU A 15 0.24 64.85 -6.47
CA LEU A 15 0.22 64.78 -7.95
C LEU A 15 0.01 63.42 -8.68
N THR A 16 -1.21 63.34 -9.23
CA THR A 16 -1.58 62.99 -10.62
C THR A 16 -1.46 61.54 -11.11
N ALA A 17 -2.59 60.83 -11.14
CA ALA A 17 -3.38 60.57 -12.35
C ALA A 17 -4.56 59.65 -12.00
N GLN A 18 -5.78 60.09 -12.31
CA GLN A 18 -6.96 59.22 -12.26
C GLN A 18 -6.77 58.06 -13.23
N ASN A 19 -6.84 56.83 -12.73
CA ASN A 19 -7.23 55.66 -13.50
C ASN A 19 -8.27 54.94 -12.66
N GLU A 20 -9.55 55.15 -12.98
CA GLU A 20 -10.64 54.33 -12.48
C GLU A 20 -10.38 52.89 -12.92
N ARG A 21 -9.96 52.02 -11.98
CA ARG A 21 -9.99 50.57 -12.19
C ARG A 21 -11.36 50.09 -11.75
N THR A 22 -12.16 49.64 -12.70
CA THR A 22 -13.40 48.89 -12.45
C THR A 22 -13.13 47.67 -11.55
N PRO A 23 -14.05 47.32 -10.64
CA PRO A 23 -13.86 46.24 -9.65
C PRO A 23 -13.52 44.88 -10.29
N SER A 24 -14.01 44.64 -11.51
CA SER A 24 -13.74 43.46 -12.34
C SER A 24 -12.24 43.28 -12.70
N LYS A 25 -11.46 44.36 -12.87
CA LYS A 25 -10.01 44.26 -13.11
C LYS A 25 -9.18 43.94 -11.86
N ALA A 26 -9.74 44.15 -10.67
CA ALA A 26 -9.07 43.83 -9.40
C ALA A 26 -9.17 42.33 -9.06
N LEU A 27 -10.32 41.70 -9.35
CA LEU A 27 -10.50 40.25 -9.19
C LEU A 27 -9.60 39.43 -10.13
N ALA A 28 -9.27 39.95 -11.31
CA ALA A 28 -8.42 39.29 -12.29
C ALA A 28 -6.98 39.02 -11.81
N ALA A 29 -6.47 39.74 -10.81
CA ALA A 29 -5.09 39.60 -10.34
C ALA A 29 -4.88 38.59 -9.17
N GLN A 30 -5.95 37.95 -8.69
CA GLN A 30 -5.92 37.11 -7.48
C GLN A 30 -5.77 35.61 -7.76
N SER A 31 -5.35 34.82 -6.76
CA SER A 31 -5.23 33.36 -6.86
C SER A 31 -6.60 32.66 -6.96
N GLY A 32 -6.61 31.37 -7.32
CA GLY A 32 -7.86 30.65 -7.64
C GLY A 32 -8.86 30.54 -6.48
N GLU A 33 -8.40 30.48 -5.23
CA GLU A 33 -9.26 30.51 -4.03
C GLU A 33 -9.77 31.93 -3.72
N GLU A 34 -8.88 32.93 -3.77
CA GLU A 34 -9.24 34.34 -3.54
C GLU A 34 -10.29 34.86 -4.54
N ARG A 35 -10.22 34.41 -5.81
CA ARG A 35 -11.22 34.75 -6.84
C ARG A 35 -12.61 34.21 -6.51
N SER A 36 -12.69 33.03 -5.91
CA SER A 36 -13.97 32.39 -5.55
C SER A 36 -14.63 33.12 -4.39
N ASP A 37 -13.85 33.50 -3.37
CA ASP A 37 -14.35 34.24 -2.22
C ASP A 37 -14.78 35.67 -2.58
N ALA A 38 -14.01 36.34 -3.45
CA ALA A 38 -14.37 37.67 -3.96
C ALA A 38 -15.65 37.65 -4.82
N LEU A 39 -15.86 36.63 -5.65
CA LEU A 39 -17.08 36.43 -6.45
C LEU A 39 -18.31 36.14 -5.59
N ASN A 40 -18.14 35.53 -4.42
CA ASN A 40 -19.23 35.24 -3.48
C ASN A 40 -19.61 36.45 -2.60
N ALA A 41 -18.71 37.44 -2.47
CA ALA A 41 -18.96 38.66 -1.72
C ALA A 41 -19.75 39.73 -2.50
N ILE A 42 -19.89 39.58 -3.82
CA ILE A 42 -20.69 40.49 -4.67
C ILE A 42 -22.18 40.15 -4.48
N GLN A 43 -22.91 41.07 -3.82
CA GLN A 43 -24.34 40.90 -3.52
C GLN A 43 -25.25 41.25 -4.70
N ASP A 44 -24.77 42.06 -5.65
CA ASP A 44 -25.51 42.45 -6.84
C ASP A 44 -25.36 41.41 -7.96
N GLU A 45 -26.48 40.87 -8.42
CA GLU A 45 -26.51 39.73 -9.35
C GLU A 45 -26.06 40.12 -10.77
N GLU A 46 -26.30 41.37 -11.17
CA GLU A 46 -25.93 41.91 -12.48
C GLU A 46 -24.41 42.16 -12.52
N GLU A 47 -23.86 42.76 -11.47
CA GLU A 47 -22.42 43.01 -11.32
C GLU A 47 -21.61 41.70 -11.20
N ARG A 48 -22.18 40.67 -10.53
CA ARG A 48 -21.58 39.33 -10.45
C ARG A 48 -21.57 38.62 -11.79
N THR A 49 -22.63 38.80 -12.60
CA THR A 49 -22.73 38.24 -13.94
C THR A 49 -21.72 38.92 -14.88
N GLU A 50 -21.57 40.24 -14.80
CA GLU A 50 -20.54 40.96 -15.55
C GLU A 50 -19.12 40.54 -15.15
N ALA A 51 -18.86 40.32 -13.87
CA ALA A 51 -17.58 39.80 -13.39
C ALA A 51 -17.29 38.38 -13.90
N LEU A 52 -18.30 37.50 -13.94
CA LEU A 52 -18.21 36.15 -14.53
C LEU A 52 -17.90 36.20 -16.02
N VAL A 53 -18.60 37.05 -16.78
CA VAL A 53 -18.38 37.25 -18.22
C VAL A 53 -16.98 37.81 -18.47
N ALA A 54 -16.51 38.75 -17.65
CA ALA A 54 -15.15 39.29 -17.76
C ALA A 54 -14.09 38.21 -17.51
N ILE A 55 -14.27 37.36 -16.50
CA ILE A 55 -13.35 36.23 -16.22
C ILE A 55 -13.38 35.19 -17.36
N GLN A 56 -14.55 34.92 -17.93
CA GLN A 56 -14.70 34.02 -19.08
C GLN A 56 -14.00 34.58 -20.32
N ASN A 57 -14.18 35.87 -20.59
CA ASN A 57 -13.52 36.57 -21.68
C ASN A 57 -11.99 36.64 -21.48
N GLU A 58 -11.50 36.77 -20.24
CA GLU A 58 -10.07 36.75 -19.95
C GLU A 58 -9.48 35.33 -20.06
N ALA A 59 -10.23 34.30 -19.68
CA ALA A 59 -9.85 32.90 -19.88
C ALA A 59 -9.84 32.54 -21.37
N GLU A 60 -10.78 33.08 -22.16
CA GLU A 60 -10.79 32.97 -23.61
C GLU A 60 -9.68 33.79 -24.27
N GLN A 61 -9.35 34.99 -23.75
CA GLN A 61 -8.20 35.78 -24.18
C GLN A 61 -6.87 35.09 -23.84
N THR A 62 -6.75 34.46 -22.68
CA THR A 62 -5.56 33.70 -22.30
C THR A 62 -5.41 32.44 -23.15
N LYS A 63 -6.53 31.77 -23.46
CA LYS A 63 -6.56 30.67 -24.44
C LYS A 63 -6.24 31.16 -25.85
N SER A 64 -6.69 32.34 -26.27
CA SER A 64 -6.41 32.90 -27.60
C SER A 64 -4.99 33.48 -27.74
N ILE A 65 -4.39 34.01 -26.67
CA ILE A 65 -2.97 34.39 -26.59
C ILE A 65 -2.08 33.14 -26.60
N THR A 66 -2.52 32.04 -25.96
CA THR A 66 -1.85 30.73 -26.07
C THR A 66 -2.02 30.12 -27.47
N ARG A 67 -3.13 30.41 -28.17
CA ARG A 67 -3.40 30.02 -29.57
C ARG A 67 -2.57 30.84 -30.59
N GLN A 68 -2.44 32.16 -30.42
CA GLN A 68 -1.63 33.01 -31.30
C GLN A 68 -0.12 32.71 -31.22
N LYS A 69 0.38 32.21 -30.09
CA LYS A 69 1.77 31.71 -29.98
C LYS A 69 2.04 30.41 -30.75
N ASN A 70 1.00 29.68 -31.17
CA ASN A 70 1.15 28.41 -31.90
C ASN A 70 0.91 28.52 -33.42
N GLU A 71 0.41 29.65 -33.93
CA GLU A 71 0.02 29.80 -35.35
C GLU A 71 1.06 30.52 -36.25
N THR A 72 2.24 30.88 -35.72
CA THR A 72 3.36 31.34 -36.56
C THR A 72 4.69 30.87 -35.99
N ILE A 73 4.86 29.56 -35.83
CA ILE A 73 6.15 29.00 -35.43
C ILE A 73 7.02 28.89 -36.68
N SER A 74 8.13 29.62 -36.70
CA SER A 74 9.10 29.53 -37.80
C SER A 74 9.69 28.11 -37.91
N PRO A 75 10.15 27.66 -39.09
CA PRO A 75 10.80 26.35 -39.23
C PRO A 75 11.99 26.14 -38.26
N GLU A 76 12.67 27.23 -37.90
CA GLU A 76 13.78 27.24 -36.93
C GLU A 76 13.30 27.00 -35.49
N GLU A 77 12.19 27.62 -35.07
CA GLU A 77 11.60 27.39 -33.74
C GLU A 77 11.00 25.98 -33.60
N LEU A 78 10.41 25.43 -34.66
CA LEU A 78 9.94 24.04 -34.73
C LEU A 78 11.10 23.05 -34.56
N SER A 79 12.21 23.30 -35.25
CA SER A 79 13.44 22.50 -35.15
C SER A 79 14.07 22.60 -33.76
N SER A 80 14.15 23.79 -33.18
CA SER A 80 14.64 24.00 -31.80
C SER A 80 13.80 23.24 -30.78
N ARG A 81 12.47 23.31 -30.91
CA ARG A 81 11.55 22.64 -30.00
C ARG A 81 11.58 21.11 -30.13
N GLN A 82 11.82 20.59 -31.33
CA GLN A 82 12.05 19.15 -31.54
C GLN A 82 13.35 18.69 -30.90
N ASN A 83 14.43 19.49 -31.01
CA ASN A 83 15.70 19.20 -30.36
C ASN A 83 15.59 19.19 -28.82
N GLU A 84 14.84 20.12 -28.23
CA GLU A 84 14.57 20.15 -26.78
C GLU A 84 13.79 18.89 -26.33
N ILE A 85 12.80 18.45 -27.11
CA ILE A 85 12.05 17.23 -26.82
C ILE A 85 12.99 16.01 -26.89
N GLU A 86 13.89 15.95 -27.86
CA GLU A 86 14.82 14.82 -28.01
C GLU A 86 15.81 14.74 -26.85
N GLN A 87 16.37 15.88 -26.43
CA GLN A 87 17.23 15.96 -25.23
C GLN A 87 16.49 15.54 -23.96
N LEU A 88 15.21 15.90 -23.83
CA LEU A 88 14.39 15.47 -22.70
C LEU A 88 14.16 13.96 -22.72
N LYS A 89 13.96 13.34 -23.89
CA LYS A 89 13.80 11.88 -23.99
C LYS A 89 15.03 11.13 -23.51
N GLU A 90 16.22 11.53 -23.96
CA GLU A 90 17.49 10.91 -23.55
C GLU A 90 17.61 10.95 -22.02
N LYS A 91 17.37 12.12 -21.42
CA LYS A 91 17.38 12.29 -19.96
C LYS A 91 16.33 11.42 -19.24
N ILE A 92 15.15 11.27 -19.81
CA ILE A 92 14.09 10.42 -19.26
C ILE A 92 14.50 8.94 -19.28
N GLU A 93 15.12 8.47 -20.37
CA GLU A 93 15.60 7.09 -20.50
C GLU A 93 16.79 6.80 -19.60
N GLU A 94 17.65 7.78 -19.31
CA GLU A 94 18.75 7.64 -18.36
C GLU A 94 18.27 7.60 -16.89
N GLU A 95 17.27 8.42 -16.53
CA GLU A 95 16.79 8.53 -15.15
C GLU A 95 15.71 7.49 -14.79
N LEU A 96 14.94 6.97 -15.76
CA LEU A 96 13.83 6.04 -15.52
C LEU A 96 14.09 4.64 -16.09
N ASP A 97 13.95 3.63 -15.23
CA ASP A 97 13.96 2.22 -15.62
C ASP A 97 12.54 1.77 -16.04
N PHE A 98 12.25 1.84 -17.34
CA PHE A 98 10.92 1.51 -17.88
C PHE A 98 10.54 0.04 -17.73
N GLU A 99 11.50 -0.87 -17.67
CA GLU A 99 11.24 -2.29 -17.43
C GLU A 99 10.70 -2.48 -16.01
N LYS A 100 11.37 -1.89 -15.02
CA LYS A 100 10.91 -1.89 -13.62
C LYS A 100 9.60 -1.13 -13.40
N LEU A 101 9.40 0.00 -14.06
CA LEU A 101 8.13 0.74 -14.00
C LEU A 101 6.97 -0.10 -14.56
N THR A 102 7.23 -0.88 -15.61
CA THR A 102 6.23 -1.79 -16.19
C THR A 102 5.88 -2.91 -15.21
N GLU A 103 6.87 -3.47 -14.53
CA GLU A 103 6.66 -4.46 -13.47
C GLU A 103 5.84 -3.90 -12.30
N LEU A 104 6.20 -2.71 -11.81
CA LEU A 104 5.43 -2.01 -10.76
C LEU A 104 3.98 -1.77 -11.18
N CYS A 105 3.76 -1.31 -12.42
CA CYS A 105 2.43 -1.09 -12.97
C CYS A 105 1.60 -2.38 -13.01
N GLU A 106 2.25 -3.50 -13.35
CA GLU A 106 1.64 -4.83 -13.34
C GLU A 106 1.31 -5.33 -11.93
N HIS A 107 2.18 -5.07 -10.94
CA HIS A 107 1.90 -5.36 -9.53
C HIS A 107 0.68 -4.58 -9.03
N LEU A 108 0.63 -3.27 -9.28
CA LEU A 108 -0.52 -2.43 -8.92
C LEU A 108 -1.80 -2.93 -9.60
N ARG A 109 -1.73 -3.27 -10.90
CA ARG A 109 -2.86 -3.85 -11.63
C ARG A 109 -3.35 -5.14 -10.97
N ASN A 110 -2.45 -6.05 -10.60
CA ASN A 110 -2.79 -7.33 -10.00
C ASN A 110 -3.36 -7.16 -8.58
N ALA A 111 -2.85 -6.21 -7.81
CA ALA A 111 -3.38 -5.86 -6.50
C ALA A 111 -4.84 -5.37 -6.60
N VAL A 112 -5.10 -4.37 -7.46
CA VAL A 112 -6.46 -3.85 -7.71
C VAL A 112 -7.37 -4.96 -8.24
N ARG A 113 -6.87 -5.79 -9.18
CA ARG A 113 -7.61 -6.95 -9.69
C ARG A 113 -7.98 -7.94 -8.59
N GLY A 114 -7.06 -8.25 -7.68
CA GLY A 114 -7.30 -9.15 -6.56
C GLY A 114 -8.42 -8.66 -5.65
N ILE A 115 -8.41 -7.37 -5.31
CA ILE A 115 -9.44 -6.71 -4.49
C ILE A 115 -10.81 -6.75 -5.18
N LEU A 116 -10.88 -6.37 -6.45
CA LEU A 116 -12.16 -6.33 -7.18
C LEU A 116 -12.70 -7.74 -7.46
N ASN A 117 -11.82 -8.74 -7.63
CA ASN A 117 -12.22 -10.13 -7.75
C ASN A 117 -12.73 -10.70 -6.42
N SER A 118 -12.15 -10.34 -5.28
CA SER A 118 -12.58 -10.87 -3.97
C SER A 118 -13.98 -10.44 -3.57
N CYS A 119 -14.48 -9.32 -4.10
CA CYS A 119 -15.87 -8.90 -3.96
C CYS A 119 -16.74 -9.16 -5.20
N GLY A 120 -16.21 -9.91 -6.18
CA GLY A 120 -16.92 -10.36 -7.38
C GLY A 120 -17.46 -9.24 -8.26
N MET A 121 -16.73 -8.14 -8.36
CA MET A 121 -17.10 -7.04 -9.27
C MET A 121 -16.99 -7.47 -10.74
N TYR A 122 -17.82 -6.87 -11.59
CA TYR A 122 -17.68 -6.97 -13.05
C TYR A 122 -16.80 -5.84 -13.55
N PHE A 123 -15.57 -6.17 -13.95
CA PHE A 123 -14.60 -5.16 -14.37
C PHE A 123 -13.59 -5.68 -15.41
N ARG A 124 -12.92 -4.74 -16.06
CA ARG A 124 -11.65 -4.94 -16.77
C ARG A 124 -10.65 -3.88 -16.31
N ILE A 125 -9.35 -4.22 -16.29
CA ILE A 125 -8.30 -3.26 -15.95
C ILE A 125 -7.31 -3.18 -17.11
N PHE A 126 -7.15 -1.98 -17.65
CA PHE A 126 -6.04 -1.63 -18.52
C PHE A 126 -4.98 -0.92 -17.70
N SER A 127 -3.72 -1.27 -17.88
CA SER A 127 -2.59 -0.63 -17.22
C SER A 127 -1.64 -0.09 -18.29
N ARG A 128 -0.99 1.03 -18.01
CA ARG A 128 0.06 1.55 -18.87
C ARG A 128 1.12 2.31 -18.08
N VAL A 129 2.36 2.20 -18.52
CA VAL A 129 3.41 3.17 -18.22
C VAL A 129 3.37 4.25 -19.29
N LYS A 130 3.46 5.51 -18.89
CA LYS A 130 3.49 6.62 -19.83
C LYS A 130 4.75 6.55 -20.70
N SER A 131 4.62 6.74 -22.02
CA SER A 131 5.76 6.68 -22.93
C SER A 131 6.72 7.86 -22.74
N VAL A 132 8.00 7.65 -23.05
CA VAL A 132 9.06 8.67 -23.04
C VAL A 132 8.63 9.93 -23.80
N GLN A 133 8.16 9.76 -25.04
CA GLN A 133 7.62 10.84 -25.88
C GLN A 133 6.55 11.66 -25.14
N SER A 134 5.57 10.99 -24.51
CA SER A 134 4.46 11.69 -23.85
C SER A 134 4.90 12.40 -22.56
N ILE A 135 5.92 11.88 -21.87
CA ILE A 135 6.53 12.55 -20.71
C ILE A 135 7.27 13.81 -21.19
N ALA A 136 8.14 13.69 -22.19
CA ALA A 136 8.90 14.80 -22.76
C ALA A 136 7.98 15.93 -23.26
N GLU A 137 6.94 15.60 -24.00
CA GLU A 137 5.94 16.56 -24.46
C GLU A 137 5.21 17.26 -23.31
N LYS A 138 4.87 16.53 -22.23
CA LYS A 138 4.20 17.13 -21.07
C LYS A 138 5.11 18.12 -20.33
N ILE A 139 6.37 17.77 -20.16
CA ILE A 139 7.37 18.66 -19.54
C ILE A 139 7.57 19.89 -20.42
N ASN A 140 7.74 19.70 -21.73
CA ASN A 140 7.98 20.79 -22.68
C ASN A 140 6.78 21.75 -22.84
N ARG A 141 5.57 21.33 -22.50
CA ARG A 141 4.39 22.24 -22.44
C ARG A 141 4.48 23.27 -21.30
N GLY A 142 5.51 23.22 -20.44
CA GLY A 142 5.78 24.20 -19.39
C GLY A 142 4.82 24.14 -18.19
N LYS A 143 4.00 23.09 -18.09
CA LYS A 143 2.99 22.94 -17.02
C LYS A 143 3.49 22.17 -15.79
N TYR A 144 4.73 21.71 -15.79
CA TYR A 144 5.29 20.87 -14.74
C TYR A 144 6.76 21.22 -14.51
N GLY A 145 7.16 21.33 -13.24
CA GLY A 145 8.57 21.46 -12.84
C GLY A 145 9.24 22.81 -13.10
N SER A 146 8.49 23.86 -13.41
CA SER A 146 9.02 25.23 -13.50
C SER A 146 8.89 25.96 -12.17
N GLU A 147 9.69 27.03 -11.96
CA GLU A 147 9.58 27.88 -10.76
C GLU A 147 8.17 28.48 -10.62
N GLU A 148 7.51 28.79 -11.74
CA GLU A 148 6.13 29.30 -11.79
C GLU A 148 5.05 28.23 -11.58
N ASN A 149 5.37 26.95 -11.83
CA ASN A 149 4.43 25.84 -11.67
C ASN A 149 5.15 24.57 -11.18
N PRO A 150 5.25 24.38 -9.85
CA PRO A 150 5.98 23.27 -9.24
C PRO A 150 5.24 21.93 -9.33
N LYS A 151 4.09 21.86 -10.03
CA LYS A 151 3.32 20.62 -10.17
C LYS A 151 4.17 19.53 -10.83
N LYS A 152 4.01 18.31 -10.36
CA LYS A 152 4.67 17.12 -10.90
C LYS A 152 3.69 16.29 -11.73
N ILE A 153 4.23 15.52 -12.65
CA ILE A 153 3.45 14.55 -13.45
C ILE A 153 3.03 13.40 -12.54
N GLN A 154 1.72 13.21 -12.36
CA GLN A 154 1.16 12.19 -11.47
C GLN A 154 0.67 10.92 -12.20
N ASP A 155 0.57 10.95 -13.53
CA ASP A 155 0.07 9.85 -14.38
C ASP A 155 1.21 9.06 -15.04
N LEU A 156 2.35 8.90 -14.37
CA LEU A 156 3.45 8.06 -14.86
C LEU A 156 2.97 6.61 -15.02
N LEU A 157 2.32 6.09 -13.98
CA LEU A 157 1.60 4.82 -13.99
C LEU A 157 0.10 5.10 -14.01
N GLY A 158 -0.60 4.55 -14.99
CA GLY A 158 -2.05 4.71 -15.13
C GLY A 158 -2.76 3.36 -15.11
N LEU A 159 -3.73 3.21 -14.21
CA LEU A 159 -4.67 2.10 -14.19
C LEU A 159 -6.06 2.61 -14.59
N ARG A 160 -6.62 2.01 -15.63
CA ARG A 160 -7.99 2.29 -16.05
C ARG A 160 -8.87 1.11 -15.72
N VAL A 161 -9.76 1.31 -14.76
CA VAL A 161 -10.70 0.30 -14.30
C VAL A 161 -12.06 0.57 -14.95
N VAL A 162 -12.44 -0.33 -15.83
CA VAL A 162 -13.66 -0.27 -16.62
C VAL A 162 -14.71 -1.17 -15.98
N LEU A 163 -15.76 -0.57 -15.44
CA LEU A 163 -16.84 -1.22 -14.71
C LEU A 163 -18.06 -1.44 -15.61
N TYR A 164 -18.85 -2.46 -15.32
CA TYR A 164 -20.02 -2.81 -16.14
C TYR A 164 -21.31 -2.13 -15.69
N TYR A 165 -21.38 -1.70 -14.42
CA TYR A 165 -22.53 -0.98 -13.88
C TYR A 165 -22.08 0.38 -13.35
N TYR A 166 -22.85 1.42 -13.65
CA TYR A 166 -22.47 2.79 -13.26
C TYR A 166 -22.49 3.00 -11.73
N ASP A 167 -23.35 2.29 -11.00
CA ASP A 167 -23.44 2.36 -9.53
C ASP A 167 -22.17 1.82 -8.85
N ASP A 168 -21.41 0.95 -9.53
CA ASP A 168 -20.12 0.42 -9.05
C ASP A 168 -19.01 1.48 -9.03
N LEU A 169 -19.12 2.56 -9.82
CA LEU A 169 -18.13 3.65 -9.81
C LEU A 169 -17.95 4.20 -8.38
N SER A 170 -19.06 4.43 -7.68
CA SER A 170 -19.05 4.95 -6.31
C SER A 170 -18.51 3.94 -5.29
N ILE A 171 -18.73 2.65 -5.52
CA ILE A 171 -18.29 1.60 -4.60
C ILE A 171 -16.79 1.38 -4.76
N CYS A 172 -16.31 1.23 -6.00
CA CYS A 172 -14.89 1.07 -6.32
C CYS A 172 -14.06 2.26 -5.86
N ARG A 173 -14.60 3.48 -5.98
CA ARG A 173 -14.01 4.68 -5.40
C ARG A 173 -13.71 4.51 -3.92
N ASP A 174 -14.74 4.21 -3.13
CA ASP A 174 -14.63 4.10 -1.68
C ASP A 174 -13.73 2.93 -1.28
N ILE A 175 -13.67 1.87 -2.10
CA ILE A 175 -12.71 0.78 -1.92
C ILE A 175 -11.28 1.29 -2.10
N MET A 176 -10.97 2.01 -3.19
CA MET A 176 -9.61 2.49 -3.45
C MET A 176 -9.16 3.54 -2.43
N GLU A 177 -10.03 4.49 -2.05
CA GLU A 177 -9.77 5.49 -0.99
C GLU A 177 -9.36 4.84 0.34
N ARG A 178 -9.99 3.71 0.69
CA ARG A 178 -9.69 2.97 1.93
C ARG A 178 -8.45 2.06 1.80
N THR A 179 -8.11 1.66 0.58
CA THR A 179 -7.06 0.67 0.33
C THR A 179 -5.70 1.30 0.07
N PHE A 180 -5.66 2.44 -0.63
CA PHE A 180 -4.43 3.12 -1.05
C PHE A 180 -4.36 4.52 -0.47
N GLN A 181 -3.14 4.99 -0.20
CA GLN A 181 -2.94 6.38 0.23
C GLN A 181 -3.21 7.34 -0.93
N MET A 182 -4.35 8.03 -0.88
CA MET A 182 -4.73 9.05 -1.84
C MET A 182 -4.05 10.39 -1.52
N LEU A 183 -3.59 11.12 -2.55
CA LEU A 183 -2.91 12.42 -2.38
C LEU A 183 -3.86 13.61 -2.36
N ASP A 184 -4.83 13.60 -3.27
CA ASP A 184 -5.78 14.69 -3.53
C ASP A 184 -7.20 14.12 -3.60
N ASP A 185 -8.22 14.98 -3.72
CA ASP A 185 -9.59 14.53 -4.00
C ASP A 185 -9.76 13.96 -5.41
N TRP A 186 -10.85 13.20 -5.60
CA TRP A 186 -11.20 12.67 -6.93
C TRP A 186 -11.50 13.81 -7.89
N SER A 187 -10.76 13.87 -8.99
CA SER A 187 -11.10 14.76 -10.09
C SER A 187 -12.34 14.25 -10.81
N ARG A 188 -13.37 15.11 -10.87
CA ARG A 188 -14.66 14.83 -11.52
C ARG A 188 -15.15 16.04 -12.30
N PRO A 189 -15.83 15.82 -13.44
CA PRO A 189 -16.59 16.89 -14.06
C PRO A 189 -17.73 17.33 -13.12
N LYS A 190 -17.89 18.65 -12.95
CA LYS A 190 -19.13 19.20 -12.39
C LYS A 190 -20.22 19.02 -13.44
N TYR A 191 -21.29 18.29 -13.09
CA TYR A 191 -22.47 18.12 -13.93
C TYR A 191 -23.37 19.34 -13.74
N ASN A 192 -23.81 19.95 -14.83
CA ASN A 192 -25.01 20.80 -14.86
C ASN A 192 -26.17 19.96 -15.44
N ALA A 193 -27.41 20.34 -15.14
CA ALA A 193 -28.58 19.59 -15.60
C ALA A 193 -28.74 19.63 -17.14
N ASP A 194 -28.10 20.61 -17.79
CA ASP A 194 -28.30 20.94 -19.20
C ASP A 194 -27.25 20.34 -20.15
N GLU A 195 -26.19 19.69 -19.65
CA GLU A 195 -25.15 19.07 -20.49
C GLU A 195 -24.87 17.61 -20.16
N PHE A 196 -24.76 16.80 -21.21
CA PHE A 196 -24.22 15.44 -21.14
C PHE A 196 -22.70 15.48 -21.14
N ARG A 197 -22.07 14.88 -20.14
CA ARG A 197 -20.61 14.78 -20.03
C ARG A 197 -20.20 13.37 -19.67
N ALA A 198 -19.13 12.88 -20.30
CA ALA A 198 -18.59 11.57 -20.01
C ALA A 198 -18.18 11.50 -18.54
N THR A 199 -18.69 10.50 -17.82
CA THR A 199 -18.32 10.30 -16.42
C THR A 199 -16.85 9.92 -16.33
N LYS A 200 -16.04 10.83 -15.80
CA LYS A 200 -14.60 10.64 -15.57
C LYS A 200 -14.29 10.83 -14.09
N ILE A 201 -13.86 9.75 -13.44
CA ILE A 201 -13.53 9.75 -12.02
C ILE A 201 -12.07 9.32 -11.90
N ASN A 202 -11.19 10.30 -11.65
CA ASN A 202 -9.75 10.07 -11.54
C ASN A 202 -9.27 10.27 -10.11
N GLY A 203 -8.49 9.33 -9.60
CA GLY A 203 -7.87 9.42 -8.28
C GLY A 203 -6.36 9.24 -8.40
N VAL A 204 -5.62 10.02 -7.62
CA VAL A 204 -4.15 9.96 -7.58
C VAL A 204 -3.71 9.37 -6.25
N PHE A 205 -2.92 8.31 -6.32
CA PHE A 205 -2.51 7.52 -5.17
C PHE A 205 -0.98 7.43 -5.12
N ARG A 206 -0.42 7.43 -3.91
CA ARG A 206 1.02 7.20 -3.73
C ARG A 206 1.38 5.77 -4.08
N PHE A 207 2.57 5.56 -4.63
CA PHE A 207 3.11 4.21 -4.74
C PHE A 207 3.22 3.56 -3.36
N PRO A 208 2.72 2.33 -3.17
CA PRO A 208 2.88 1.64 -1.91
C PRO A 208 4.36 1.37 -1.61
N GLN A 209 4.82 1.69 -0.39
CA GLN A 209 6.24 1.60 -0.03
C GLN A 209 6.80 0.17 -0.18
N GLU A 210 5.94 -0.84 -0.01
CA GLU A 210 6.28 -2.26 -0.20
C GLU A 210 6.79 -2.59 -1.61
N TYR A 211 6.18 -1.99 -2.65
CA TYR A 211 6.66 -2.13 -4.01
C TYR A 211 7.79 -1.13 -4.26
N PHE A 212 7.65 0.09 -3.73
CA PHE A 212 8.53 1.22 -4.03
C PHE A 212 9.98 1.09 -3.51
N ALA A 213 10.23 0.30 -2.45
CA ALA A 213 11.56 0.11 -1.88
C ALA A 213 12.57 -0.56 -2.85
N LEU A 214 12.10 -1.39 -3.79
CA LEU A 214 12.92 -2.09 -4.78
C LEU A 214 13.31 -1.19 -5.99
N TYR A 215 12.65 -0.05 -6.13
CA TYR A 215 12.78 0.86 -7.29
C TYR A 215 13.57 2.13 -6.96
N LYS A 216 14.18 2.22 -5.77
CA LYS A 216 14.96 3.39 -5.35
C LYS A 216 16.39 3.38 -5.90
N LYS A 217 16.76 4.44 -6.63
CA LYS A 217 18.16 4.85 -6.82
C LYS A 217 18.44 6.33 -6.47
N ASN A 218 17.60 6.95 -5.64
CA ASN A 218 17.46 8.41 -5.42
C ASN A 218 16.61 9.08 -6.51
N LEU A 219 15.29 9.05 -6.25
CA LEU A 219 14.19 9.83 -6.85
C LEU A 219 14.67 10.88 -7.86
N TRP A 220 14.47 10.58 -9.14
CA TRP A 220 14.81 11.36 -10.33
C TRP A 220 14.68 12.89 -10.16
N LYS A 221 15.52 13.65 -10.88
CA LYS A 221 15.48 15.12 -10.90
C LYS A 221 14.34 15.66 -11.77
N LEU A 222 13.69 14.78 -12.55
CA LEU A 222 12.54 15.12 -13.37
C LEU A 222 11.32 15.50 -12.51
N PRO A 223 10.43 16.40 -12.99
CA PRO A 223 9.23 16.80 -12.28
C PRO A 223 8.12 15.74 -12.37
N ILE A 224 8.42 14.52 -11.91
CA ILE A 224 7.52 13.37 -11.93
C ILE A 224 7.28 12.94 -10.48
N ASP A 225 6.02 12.71 -10.13
CA ASP A 225 5.62 12.35 -8.77
C ASP A 225 5.70 10.83 -8.55
N THR A 226 5.81 10.41 -7.30
CA THR A 226 5.84 8.99 -6.92
C THR A 226 4.42 8.44 -6.74
N THR A 227 3.62 8.57 -7.79
CA THR A 227 2.19 8.31 -7.75
C THR A 227 1.72 7.53 -8.96
N PHE A 228 0.57 6.87 -8.80
CA PHE A 228 -0.19 6.31 -9.90
C PHE A 228 -1.59 6.91 -9.94
N GLU A 229 -2.14 7.00 -11.15
CA GLU A 229 -3.52 7.44 -11.38
C GLU A 229 -4.42 6.21 -11.58
N ILE A 230 -5.55 6.14 -10.85
CA ILE A 230 -6.65 5.24 -11.19
C ILE A 230 -7.77 6.05 -11.86
N GLN A 231 -8.23 5.60 -13.02
CA GLN A 231 -9.37 6.15 -13.74
C GLN A 231 -10.52 5.13 -13.72
N PHE A 232 -11.67 5.53 -13.17
CA PHE A 232 -12.90 4.75 -13.21
C PHE A 232 -13.82 5.21 -14.34
N ARG A 233 -14.29 4.24 -15.13
CA ARG A 233 -15.21 4.44 -16.26
C ARG A 233 -16.16 3.27 -16.40
N THR A 234 -17.29 3.47 -17.06
CA THR A 234 -18.12 2.36 -17.51
C THR A 234 -17.63 1.82 -18.85
N VAL A 235 -18.05 0.60 -19.23
CA VAL A 235 -17.73 0.01 -20.54
C VAL A 235 -18.18 0.93 -21.69
N PHE A 236 -19.34 1.58 -21.56
CA PHE A 236 -19.87 2.47 -22.58
C PHE A 236 -19.06 3.77 -22.70
N PHE A 237 -18.76 4.44 -21.58
CA PHE A 237 -17.96 5.67 -21.62
C PHE A 237 -16.50 5.43 -21.98
N GLU A 238 -15.96 4.25 -21.69
CA GLU A 238 -14.61 3.91 -22.10
C GLU A 238 -14.48 3.84 -23.62
N GLY A 239 -15.37 3.10 -24.29
CA GLY A 239 -15.36 2.98 -25.74
C GLY A 239 -15.52 4.35 -26.43
N TRP A 240 -16.43 5.19 -25.93
CA TRP A 240 -16.61 6.54 -26.44
C TRP A 240 -15.37 7.41 -26.22
N HIS A 241 -14.75 7.38 -25.03
CA HIS A 241 -13.58 8.20 -24.74
C HIS A 241 -12.36 7.81 -25.57
N GLU A 242 -12.13 6.53 -25.86
CA GLU A 242 -11.00 6.15 -26.71
C GLU A 242 -11.16 6.69 -28.13
N ILE A 243 -12.38 6.67 -28.68
CA ILE A 243 -12.69 7.26 -29.99
C ILE A 243 -12.54 8.78 -29.95
N GLU A 244 -13.12 9.42 -28.93
CA GLU A 244 -13.06 10.87 -28.79
C GLU A 244 -11.62 11.37 -28.61
N HIS A 245 -10.82 10.72 -27.76
CA HIS A 245 -9.44 11.11 -27.53
C HIS A 245 -8.56 10.93 -28.78
N ASP A 246 -8.82 9.92 -29.61
CA ASP A 246 -8.07 9.73 -30.85
C ASP A 246 -8.47 10.75 -31.93
N MET A 247 -9.78 10.98 -32.09
CA MET A 247 -10.32 11.85 -33.15
C MET A 247 -10.25 13.35 -32.83
N ARG A 248 -10.39 13.74 -31.56
CA ARG A 248 -10.39 15.14 -31.09
C ARG A 248 -9.04 15.57 -30.52
N TYR A 249 -8.50 14.79 -29.59
CA TYR A 249 -7.34 15.23 -28.80
C TYR A 249 -5.97 14.92 -29.45
N LYS A 250 -5.88 13.91 -30.32
CA LYS A 250 -4.64 13.51 -31.02
C LYS A 250 -4.59 13.95 -32.48
N SER A 251 -5.62 14.60 -33.01
CA SER A 251 -5.56 15.11 -34.37
C SER A 251 -4.42 16.12 -34.51
N ILE A 252 -3.70 16.05 -35.64
CA ILE A 252 -2.61 16.98 -35.98
C ILE A 252 -3.15 18.41 -36.13
N LEU A 253 -4.45 18.53 -36.44
CA LEU A 253 -5.21 19.77 -36.52
C LEU A 253 -5.91 20.05 -35.19
N SER A 254 -6.08 21.31 -34.84
CA SER A 254 -6.79 21.70 -33.61
C SER A 254 -8.27 21.24 -33.64
N ASP A 255 -8.88 21.01 -32.47
CA ASP A 255 -10.30 20.59 -32.33
C ASP A 255 -11.25 21.44 -33.21
N ASP A 256 -10.98 22.74 -33.27
CA ASP A 256 -11.79 23.72 -34.01
C ASP A 256 -11.60 23.63 -35.54
N GLU A 257 -10.54 22.96 -36.03
CA GLU A 257 -10.28 22.75 -37.45
C GLU A 257 -10.81 21.40 -37.96
N PHE A 258 -10.74 20.34 -37.16
CA PHE A 258 -11.22 19.01 -37.56
C PHE A 258 -12.75 19.00 -37.79
N TRP A 259 -13.50 19.72 -36.95
CA TRP A 259 -14.95 19.81 -37.03
C TRP A 259 -15.47 21.07 -37.72
N LYS A 260 -14.56 21.93 -38.22
CA LYS A 260 -14.92 23.22 -38.84
C LYS A 260 -15.83 23.00 -40.05
N GLY A 261 -17.02 23.59 -40.02
CA GLY A 261 -18.03 23.40 -41.07
C GLY A 261 -18.74 22.04 -41.03
N SER A 262 -18.63 21.31 -39.92
CA SER A 262 -19.34 20.05 -39.65
C SER A 262 -19.74 19.95 -38.16
N GLU A 263 -20.10 21.07 -37.55
CA GLU A 263 -20.44 21.19 -36.13
C GLU A 263 -21.64 20.31 -35.76
N GLU A 264 -22.58 20.09 -36.70
CA GLU A 264 -23.70 19.17 -36.54
C GLU A 264 -23.25 17.72 -36.29
N LEU A 265 -22.16 17.27 -36.93
CA LEU A 265 -21.59 15.94 -36.72
C LEU A 265 -20.91 15.83 -35.35
N SER A 266 -20.26 16.91 -34.90
CA SER A 266 -19.71 16.99 -33.54
C SER A 266 -20.82 16.90 -32.49
N ARG A 267 -21.99 17.51 -32.77
CA ARG A 267 -23.20 17.37 -31.94
C ARG A 267 -23.74 15.94 -31.95
N ILE A 268 -23.72 15.24 -33.08
CA ILE A 268 -24.13 13.81 -33.14
C ILE A 268 -23.24 12.95 -32.22
N LEU A 269 -21.93 13.19 -32.17
CA LEU A 269 -21.03 12.47 -31.25
C LEU A 269 -21.41 12.70 -29.77
N ASN A 270 -21.88 13.90 -29.43
CA ASN A 270 -22.40 14.20 -28.08
C ASN A 270 -23.80 13.59 -27.86
N CYS A 271 -24.65 13.45 -28.89
CA CYS A 271 -25.91 12.72 -28.78
C CYS A 271 -25.69 11.22 -28.53
N ILE A 272 -24.64 10.63 -29.12
CA ILE A 272 -24.24 9.24 -28.83
C ILE A 272 -23.88 9.11 -27.35
N LEU A 273 -23.13 10.07 -26.79
CA LEU A 273 -22.79 10.09 -25.37
C LEU A 273 -24.04 10.05 -24.48
N ALA A 274 -25.08 10.83 -24.80
CA ALA A 274 -26.34 10.83 -24.06
C ALA A 274 -27.05 9.46 -24.08
N ASN A 275 -27.04 8.77 -25.23
CA ASN A 275 -27.59 7.42 -25.34
C ASN A 275 -26.81 6.39 -24.52
N LEU A 276 -25.49 6.55 -24.43
CA LEU A 276 -24.64 5.68 -23.62
C LEU A 276 -24.91 5.87 -22.12
N GLU A 277 -25.09 7.11 -21.67
CA GLU A 277 -25.49 7.40 -20.28
C GLU A 277 -26.85 6.78 -19.93
N LEU A 278 -27.84 6.93 -20.82
CA LEU A 278 -29.14 6.29 -20.66
C LEU A 278 -29.03 4.76 -20.63
N SER A 279 -28.14 4.18 -21.44
CA SER A 279 -27.91 2.73 -21.47
C SER A 279 -27.31 2.22 -20.16
N ASP A 280 -26.33 2.94 -19.59
CA ASP A 280 -25.76 2.64 -18.28
C ASP A 280 -26.84 2.64 -17.18
N TRP A 281 -27.67 3.69 -17.14
CA TRP A 281 -28.77 3.78 -16.17
C TRP A 281 -29.81 2.66 -16.34
N SER A 282 -30.25 2.43 -17.58
CA SER A 282 -31.30 1.46 -17.91
C SER A 282 -30.89 0.03 -17.55
N LEU A 283 -29.60 -0.30 -17.67
CA LEU A 283 -29.09 -1.64 -17.33
C LEU A 283 -29.30 -1.97 -15.85
N VAL A 284 -29.03 -1.02 -14.95
CA VAL A 284 -29.24 -1.22 -13.50
C VAL A 284 -30.73 -1.34 -13.18
N GLN A 285 -31.57 -0.46 -13.75
CA GLN A 285 -33.02 -0.51 -13.54
C GLN A 285 -33.64 -1.83 -14.02
N LEU A 286 -33.17 -2.37 -15.15
CA LEU A 286 -33.60 -3.66 -15.67
C LEU A 286 -33.37 -4.78 -14.65
N PHE A 287 -32.17 -4.85 -14.06
CA PHE A 287 -31.85 -5.89 -13.09
C PHE A 287 -32.57 -5.70 -11.75
N ASP A 288 -32.81 -4.46 -11.33
CA ASP A 288 -33.61 -4.18 -10.14
C ASP A 288 -35.06 -4.67 -10.35
N GLN A 289 -35.68 -4.38 -11.50
CA GLN A 289 -37.02 -4.88 -11.83
C GLN A 289 -37.05 -6.41 -11.97
N LEU A 290 -36.01 -7.00 -12.57
CA LEU A 290 -35.89 -8.46 -12.71
C LEU A 290 -35.79 -9.14 -11.35
N SER A 291 -34.99 -8.59 -10.44
CA SER A 291 -34.84 -9.11 -9.07
C SER A 291 -36.17 -9.07 -8.29
N TYR A 292 -36.96 -8.01 -8.45
CA TYR A 292 -38.29 -7.89 -7.85
C TYR A 292 -39.29 -8.91 -8.44
N ASN A 293 -39.26 -9.12 -9.76
CA ASN A 293 -40.09 -10.14 -10.41
C ASN A 293 -39.74 -11.55 -9.92
N HIS A 294 -38.45 -11.86 -9.74
CA HIS A 294 -38.01 -13.13 -9.19
C HIS A 294 -38.41 -13.31 -7.73
N TYR A 295 -38.33 -12.26 -6.91
CA TYR A 295 -38.84 -12.26 -5.54
C TYR A 295 -40.35 -12.61 -5.50
N LYS A 296 -41.18 -11.99 -6.34
CA LYS A 296 -42.63 -12.27 -6.41
C LYS A 296 -42.95 -13.73 -6.78
N ARG A 297 -42.11 -14.32 -7.64
CA ARG A 297 -42.28 -15.69 -8.15
C ARG A 297 -41.64 -16.76 -7.26
N ALA A 298 -41.04 -16.37 -6.12
CA ALA A 298 -40.26 -17.27 -5.26
C ALA A 298 -39.03 -17.91 -5.95
N ASN A 299 -38.46 -17.24 -6.97
CA ASN A 299 -37.23 -17.70 -7.62
C ASN A 299 -36.01 -17.14 -6.88
N TRP A 300 -35.70 -17.68 -5.69
CA TRP A 300 -34.77 -17.07 -4.74
C TRP A 300 -33.33 -16.90 -5.24
N GLU A 301 -32.77 -17.89 -5.91
CA GLU A 301 -31.41 -17.80 -6.46
C GLU A 301 -31.29 -16.72 -7.53
N LEU A 302 -32.26 -16.67 -8.45
CA LEU A 302 -32.33 -15.64 -9.50
C LEU A 302 -32.59 -14.26 -8.90
N MET A 303 -33.38 -14.18 -7.83
CA MET A 303 -33.56 -12.95 -7.05
C MET A 303 -32.23 -12.45 -6.50
N LEU A 304 -31.45 -13.30 -5.84
CA LEU A 304 -30.13 -12.96 -5.30
C LEU A 304 -29.15 -12.55 -6.41
N LYS A 305 -29.12 -13.30 -7.52
CA LYS A 305 -28.23 -13.05 -8.66
C LYS A 305 -28.51 -11.68 -9.29
N SER A 306 -29.77 -11.37 -9.58
CA SER A 306 -30.17 -10.08 -10.17
C SER A 306 -30.06 -8.91 -9.18
N LYS A 307 -30.31 -9.14 -7.89
CA LYS A 307 -30.22 -8.12 -6.84
C LYS A 307 -28.78 -7.68 -6.58
N TYR A 308 -27.89 -8.65 -6.38
CA TYR A 308 -26.52 -8.35 -5.96
C TYR A 308 -25.56 -8.10 -7.11
N ARG A 309 -25.85 -8.62 -8.32
CA ARG A 309 -25.02 -8.40 -9.52
C ARG A 309 -23.52 -8.66 -9.22
N ILE A 310 -23.22 -9.77 -8.57
CA ILE A 310 -21.86 -10.20 -8.23
C ILE A 310 -21.49 -11.41 -9.08
N LYS A 311 -20.26 -11.43 -9.59
CA LYS A 311 -19.68 -12.52 -10.34
C LYS A 311 -19.38 -13.69 -9.40
N MET A 312 -20.02 -14.83 -9.65
CA MET A 312 -19.82 -16.08 -8.91
C MET A 312 -18.89 -17.02 -9.69
N SER A 313 -18.13 -17.84 -8.97
CA SER A 313 -17.06 -18.68 -9.53
C SER A 313 -17.52 -20.06 -10.05
N GLY A 314 -18.79 -20.43 -9.82
CA GLY A 314 -19.34 -21.74 -10.19
C GLY A 314 -20.85 -21.73 -10.39
N SER A 315 -21.40 -22.91 -10.69
CA SER A 315 -22.85 -23.17 -10.78
C SER A 315 -23.44 -23.62 -9.44
N ASP A 316 -22.87 -23.17 -8.33
CA ASP A 316 -23.32 -23.55 -6.99
C ASP A 316 -24.76 -23.12 -6.79
N THR A 317 -25.57 -24.02 -6.26
CA THR A 317 -26.96 -23.75 -5.86
C THR A 317 -27.01 -23.39 -4.38
N LEU A 318 -28.07 -22.69 -4.00
CA LEU A 318 -28.39 -22.41 -2.61
C LEU A 318 -28.78 -23.72 -1.90
N ASP A 319 -28.34 -23.90 -0.65
CA ASP A 319 -28.68 -25.07 0.15
C ASP A 319 -30.21 -25.22 0.28
N ASN A 320 -30.72 -26.43 0.03
CA ASN A 320 -32.15 -26.73 0.05
C ASN A 320 -32.83 -26.34 1.37
N ARG A 321 -32.14 -26.43 2.51
CA ARG A 321 -32.68 -26.04 3.82
C ARG A 321 -32.94 -24.53 3.90
N ILE A 322 -32.13 -23.71 3.22
CA ILE A 322 -32.35 -22.26 3.15
C ILE A 322 -33.53 -21.95 2.20
N LEU A 323 -33.65 -22.70 1.09
CA LEU A 323 -34.80 -22.57 0.18
C LEU A 323 -36.12 -22.87 0.90
N GLU A 324 -36.18 -23.95 1.68
CA GLU A 324 -37.35 -24.31 2.50
C GLU A 324 -37.74 -23.20 3.49
N ILE A 325 -36.75 -22.54 4.12
CA ILE A 325 -37.00 -21.40 5.01
C ILE A 325 -37.62 -20.23 4.24
N PHE A 326 -37.11 -19.89 3.06
CA PHE A 326 -37.62 -18.80 2.23
C PHE A 326 -39.03 -19.08 1.67
N ASP A 327 -39.31 -20.33 1.31
CA ASP A 327 -40.64 -20.73 0.86
C ASP A 327 -41.67 -20.72 1.99
N ARG A 328 -41.25 -21.11 3.20
CA ARG A 328 -42.09 -21.08 4.41
C ARG A 328 -42.37 -19.65 4.87
N ASP A 329 -41.37 -18.78 4.87
CA ASP A 329 -41.50 -17.38 5.30
C ASP A 329 -40.84 -16.41 4.30
N ARG A 330 -41.69 -15.81 3.47
CA ARG A 330 -41.28 -14.83 2.46
C ARG A 330 -40.80 -13.51 3.04
N GLU A 331 -41.11 -13.18 4.29
CA GLU A 331 -40.60 -11.97 4.93
C GLU A 331 -39.12 -12.12 5.30
N ILE A 332 -38.64 -13.34 5.59
CA ILE A 332 -37.20 -13.60 5.74
C ILE A 332 -36.48 -13.35 4.40
N ALA A 333 -36.97 -13.94 3.31
CA ALA A 333 -36.39 -13.72 1.97
C ALA A 333 -36.40 -12.24 1.55
N LYS A 334 -37.43 -11.49 1.96
CA LYS A 334 -37.56 -10.05 1.72
C LYS A 334 -36.47 -9.23 2.42
N GLN A 335 -36.01 -9.65 3.59
CA GLN A 335 -34.91 -8.98 4.30
C GLN A 335 -33.61 -9.12 3.50
N PHE A 336 -33.31 -10.31 2.96
CA PHE A 336 -32.18 -10.52 2.04
C PHE A 336 -32.32 -9.73 0.73
N PHE A 337 -33.53 -9.61 0.18
CA PHE A 337 -33.81 -8.79 -1.00
C PHE A 337 -33.61 -7.29 -0.76
N LYS A 338 -33.97 -6.80 0.44
CA LYS A 338 -33.83 -5.39 0.81
C LYS A 338 -32.40 -5.02 1.23
N ALA A 339 -31.60 -5.99 1.65
CA ALA A 339 -30.22 -5.74 2.05
C ALA A 339 -29.40 -5.06 0.94
N SER A 340 -28.51 -4.16 1.35
CA SER A 340 -27.74 -3.33 0.44
C SER A 340 -26.64 -4.13 -0.25
N ARG A 341 -26.53 -3.98 -1.58
CA ARG A 341 -25.43 -4.55 -2.38
C ARG A 341 -24.06 -4.09 -1.85
N ARG A 342 -23.96 -2.81 -1.46
CA ARG A 342 -22.74 -2.23 -0.88
C ARG A 342 -22.33 -2.94 0.41
N ARG A 343 -23.29 -3.34 1.25
CA ARG A 343 -23.01 -4.08 2.49
C ARG A 343 -22.41 -5.44 2.19
N LEU A 344 -22.99 -6.20 1.25
CA LEU A 344 -22.44 -7.49 0.82
C LEU A 344 -21.00 -7.36 0.33
N ILE A 345 -20.73 -6.37 -0.53
CA ILE A 345 -19.39 -6.11 -1.07
C ILE A 345 -18.38 -5.85 0.05
N TYR A 346 -18.74 -5.05 1.06
CA TYR A 346 -17.86 -4.82 2.21
C TYR A 346 -17.61 -6.07 3.05
N GLU A 347 -18.63 -6.92 3.27
CA GLU A 347 -18.42 -8.18 3.99
C GLU A 347 -17.53 -9.16 3.19
N LEU A 348 -17.68 -9.21 1.86
CA LEU A 348 -16.81 -10.01 1.00
C LEU A 348 -15.35 -9.54 1.04
N LEU A 349 -15.12 -8.22 1.09
CA LEU A 349 -13.78 -7.64 1.18
C LEU A 349 -13.03 -7.96 2.49
N LYS A 350 -13.74 -8.42 3.53
CA LYS A 350 -13.12 -8.89 4.77
C LYS A 350 -12.52 -10.29 4.65
N LEU A 351 -12.92 -11.05 3.63
CA LEU A 351 -12.49 -12.42 3.46
C LEU A 351 -11.23 -12.51 2.59
N ASP A 352 -10.32 -13.41 2.95
CA ASP A 352 -9.16 -13.75 2.12
C ASP A 352 -9.58 -14.67 0.97
N THR A 353 -9.59 -14.12 -0.25
CA THR A 353 -9.85 -14.84 -1.51
C THR A 353 -11.09 -15.75 -1.46
N PRO A 354 -12.29 -15.18 -1.25
CA PRO A 354 -13.50 -15.99 -1.07
C PRO A 354 -13.96 -16.66 -2.36
N HIS A 355 -14.44 -17.90 -2.25
CA HIS A 355 -15.25 -18.53 -3.30
C HIS A 355 -16.71 -18.04 -3.18
N ILE A 356 -17.09 -17.09 -4.03
CA ILE A 356 -18.42 -16.46 -3.97
C ILE A 356 -19.49 -17.42 -4.50
N SER A 357 -20.38 -17.86 -3.60
CA SER A 357 -21.56 -18.69 -3.86
C SER A 357 -22.81 -18.09 -3.20
N TYR A 358 -24.00 -18.58 -3.56
CA TYR A 358 -25.25 -18.14 -2.89
C TYR A 358 -25.20 -18.38 -1.38
N ASN A 359 -24.65 -19.52 -0.95
CA ASN A 359 -24.52 -19.87 0.46
C ASN A 359 -23.65 -18.86 1.22
N LEU A 360 -22.51 -18.45 0.64
CA LEU A 360 -21.67 -17.42 1.23
C LEU A 360 -22.38 -16.07 1.32
N ILE A 361 -23.11 -15.68 0.27
CA ILE A 361 -23.87 -14.42 0.27
C ILE A 361 -24.93 -14.42 1.37
N ILE A 362 -25.69 -15.51 1.51
CA ILE A 362 -26.68 -15.65 2.57
C ILE A 362 -26.00 -15.60 3.94
N GLN A 363 -24.91 -16.32 4.14
CA GLN A 363 -24.18 -16.28 5.41
C GLN A 363 -23.75 -14.85 5.76
N LEU A 364 -23.08 -14.14 4.84
CA LEU A 364 -22.56 -12.79 5.11
C LEU A 364 -23.66 -11.77 5.38
N ILE A 365 -24.77 -11.83 4.64
CA ILE A 365 -25.91 -10.93 4.88
C ILE A 365 -26.64 -11.31 6.17
N ASN A 366 -26.73 -12.60 6.48
CA ASN A 366 -27.34 -13.05 7.73
C ASN A 366 -26.52 -12.59 8.94
N ASP A 367 -25.21 -12.76 8.90
CA ASP A 367 -24.32 -12.39 9.99
C ASP A 367 -24.21 -10.87 10.19
N SER A 368 -24.53 -10.07 9.16
CA SER A 368 -24.28 -8.62 9.17
C SER A 368 -25.52 -7.72 9.14
N VAL A 369 -26.70 -8.25 8.78
CA VAL A 369 -27.95 -7.49 8.63
C VAL A 369 -29.18 -8.24 9.15
N VAL A 370 -29.39 -9.51 8.73
CA VAL A 370 -30.67 -10.21 8.95
C VAL A 370 -30.74 -10.92 10.30
N HIS A 371 -29.64 -11.51 10.77
CA HIS A 371 -29.49 -12.16 12.07
C HIS A 371 -30.53 -13.26 12.38
N ASN A 372 -30.88 -14.08 11.39
CA ASN A 372 -31.77 -15.22 11.58
C ASN A 372 -31.02 -16.44 12.14
N GLU A 373 -31.49 -16.98 13.27
CA GLU A 373 -30.83 -18.08 13.99
C GLU A 373 -30.84 -19.42 13.22
N GLU A 374 -31.93 -19.77 12.54
CA GLU A 374 -32.04 -21.02 11.78
C GLU A 374 -31.01 -21.04 10.63
N ILE A 375 -30.90 -19.93 9.90
CA ILE A 375 -29.91 -19.77 8.83
C ILE A 375 -28.49 -19.83 9.40
N SER A 376 -28.22 -19.19 10.55
CA SER A 376 -26.90 -19.25 11.19
C SER A 376 -26.48 -20.68 11.54
N GLN A 377 -27.40 -21.54 11.98
CA GLN A 377 -27.07 -22.95 12.27
C GLN A 377 -26.76 -23.74 11.00
N ILE A 378 -27.50 -23.49 9.91
CA ILE A 378 -27.24 -24.11 8.61
C ILE A 378 -25.85 -23.71 8.09
N CYS A 379 -25.54 -22.42 8.09
CA CYS A 379 -24.26 -21.90 7.58
C CYS A 379 -23.04 -22.46 8.32
N LYS A 380 -23.13 -22.72 9.64
CA LYS A 380 -22.03 -23.36 10.41
C LYS A 380 -21.67 -24.76 9.93
N THR A 381 -22.58 -25.45 9.25
CA THR A 381 -22.37 -26.82 8.76
C THR A 381 -21.82 -26.88 7.33
N LEU A 382 -21.71 -25.75 6.63
CA LEU A 382 -21.26 -25.68 5.23
C LEU A 382 -19.74 -25.54 5.11
N THR A 383 -19.11 -26.37 4.29
CA THR A 383 -17.69 -26.26 3.94
C THR A 383 -17.50 -25.27 2.78
N LEU A 384 -16.93 -24.11 3.04
CA LEU A 384 -16.63 -23.09 2.02
C LEU A 384 -15.22 -23.30 1.46
N GLY A 385 -15.11 -23.66 0.17
CA GLY A 385 -13.84 -23.99 -0.50
C GLY A 385 -12.91 -22.78 -0.73
N ARG A 386 -11.59 -23.01 -0.68
CA ARG A 386 -10.51 -22.08 -1.09
C ARG A 386 -9.80 -22.68 -2.32
N ASP A 387 -9.45 -21.86 -3.31
CA ASP A 387 -8.87 -22.30 -4.59
C ASP A 387 -7.38 -21.92 -4.73
N ASP A 388 -6.58 -22.86 -5.23
CA ASP A 388 -5.13 -22.82 -5.46
C ASP A 388 -4.87 -22.65 -6.97
N LYS A 389 -4.15 -21.60 -7.40
CA LYS A 389 -3.71 -21.47 -8.81
C LYS A 389 -2.23 -21.15 -8.94
N VAL A 390 -1.54 -22.01 -9.70
CA VAL A 390 -0.11 -21.94 -10.06
C VAL A 390 0.04 -21.34 -11.47
N TYR A 391 1.00 -20.42 -11.63
CA TYR A 391 1.34 -19.76 -12.89
C TYR A 391 2.53 -20.45 -13.59
N GLN A 392 2.52 -20.53 -14.92
CA GLN A 392 3.68 -20.94 -15.75
C GLN A 392 4.06 -19.83 -16.74
N LYS A 393 5.37 -19.64 -16.96
CA LYS A 393 5.92 -18.92 -18.11
C LYS A 393 7.20 -19.56 -18.65
N SER A 394 7.36 -19.39 -19.95
CA SER A 394 8.38 -19.95 -20.84
C SER A 394 9.49 -18.93 -21.09
N THR A 395 10.73 -19.23 -20.66
CA THR A 395 12.03 -19.00 -21.33
C THR A 395 13.15 -19.10 -20.27
N ALA A 396 14.23 -19.83 -20.55
CA ALA A 396 15.32 -20.04 -19.58
C ALA A 396 16.22 -18.80 -19.47
N ALA A 397 16.13 -18.10 -18.34
CA ALA A 397 17.05 -17.03 -17.92
C ALA A 397 17.92 -17.51 -16.75
N ARG A 398 19.11 -16.93 -16.58
CA ARG A 398 19.99 -17.21 -15.42
C ARG A 398 19.29 -16.81 -14.12
N LEU A 399 19.32 -17.68 -13.11
CA LEU A 399 18.74 -17.40 -11.80
C LEU A 399 19.43 -16.20 -11.12
N GLU A 400 18.66 -15.42 -10.37
CA GLU A 400 19.14 -14.34 -9.51
C GLU A 400 19.22 -14.82 -8.07
N SER A 401 20.37 -14.57 -7.43
CA SER A 401 20.61 -14.92 -6.03
C SER A 401 20.13 -13.80 -5.10
N HIS A 402 19.30 -14.15 -4.14
CA HIS A 402 18.75 -13.23 -3.14
C HIS A 402 19.08 -13.72 -1.73
N LEU A 403 19.63 -12.83 -0.90
CA LEU A 403 19.81 -13.10 0.53
C LEU A 403 18.46 -12.93 1.24
N LEU A 404 18.07 -13.92 2.06
CA LEU A 404 16.76 -13.92 2.73
C LEU A 404 16.87 -13.81 4.24
N PHE A 405 17.98 -14.24 4.84
CA PHE A 405 18.23 -14.08 6.27
C PHE A 405 19.69 -14.33 6.57
N GLN A 406 20.27 -13.53 7.45
CA GLN A 406 21.55 -13.87 8.07
C GLN A 406 21.64 -13.47 9.54
N LEU A 407 22.44 -14.21 10.30
CA LEU A 407 22.70 -13.90 11.70
C LEU A 407 24.05 -14.49 12.10
N GLU A 408 24.91 -13.64 12.66
CA GLU A 408 26.19 -14.04 13.25
C GLU A 408 26.25 -13.47 14.67
N GLN A 409 26.16 -14.32 15.69
CA GLN A 409 26.11 -13.90 17.10
C GLN A 409 26.70 -14.97 18.02
N PRO A 410 27.34 -14.58 19.14
CA PRO A 410 27.77 -15.53 20.15
C PRO A 410 26.59 -16.20 20.85
N LEU A 411 26.77 -17.47 21.20
CA LEU A 411 25.84 -18.22 22.03
C LEU A 411 26.05 -17.86 23.51
N LEU A 412 24.98 -17.93 24.28
CA LEU A 412 25.04 -17.66 25.72
C LEU A 412 25.81 -18.77 26.43
N HIS A 413 26.97 -18.43 26.99
CA HIS A 413 27.70 -19.30 27.90
C HIS A 413 27.34 -18.98 29.36
N LYS A 414 26.97 -20.00 30.13
CA LYS A 414 26.82 -19.86 31.59
C LYS A 414 27.98 -20.56 32.30
N PRO A 415 28.67 -19.91 33.26
CA PRO A 415 29.77 -20.53 34.01
C PRO A 415 29.41 -21.83 34.72
N SER A 416 28.12 -22.07 34.96
CA SER A 416 27.58 -23.31 35.55
C SER A 416 27.50 -24.49 34.57
N ARG A 417 27.80 -24.30 33.28
CA ARG A 417 27.67 -25.31 32.21
C ARG A 417 29.00 -25.46 31.47
N MET A 418 29.22 -26.63 30.89
CA MET A 418 30.38 -26.89 30.04
C MET A 418 30.10 -26.43 28.61
N LEU A 419 31.09 -25.82 27.93
CA LEU A 419 30.98 -25.36 26.54
C LEU A 419 30.63 -26.52 25.60
N GLU A 420 31.14 -27.72 25.85
CA GLU A 420 30.83 -28.94 25.10
C GLU A 420 29.33 -29.25 25.14
N THR A 421 28.67 -28.98 26.27
CA THR A 421 27.23 -29.25 26.41
C THR A 421 26.40 -28.26 25.59
N GLU A 422 26.81 -27.00 25.58
CA GLU A 422 26.17 -25.93 24.81
C GLU A 422 26.40 -26.13 23.31
N PHE A 423 27.62 -26.48 22.91
CA PHE A 423 27.99 -26.85 21.54
C PHE A 423 27.17 -28.05 21.04
N ASN A 424 27.16 -29.17 21.78
CA ASN A 424 26.43 -30.37 21.38
C ASN A 424 24.92 -30.12 21.30
N SER A 425 24.37 -29.34 22.24
CA SER A 425 22.94 -28.95 22.20
C SER A 425 22.61 -28.13 20.96
N SER A 426 23.47 -27.18 20.60
CA SER A 426 23.31 -26.30 19.44
C SER A 426 23.45 -27.08 18.13
N ALA A 427 24.50 -27.88 18.01
CA ALA A 427 24.74 -28.76 16.86
C ALA A 427 23.59 -29.75 16.65
N MET A 428 23.05 -30.33 17.73
CA MET A 428 21.91 -31.24 17.65
C MET A 428 20.62 -30.56 17.17
N ILE A 429 20.39 -29.30 17.52
CA ILE A 429 19.23 -28.53 17.02
C ILE A 429 19.34 -28.36 15.50
N LEU A 430 20.51 -27.93 15.00
CA LEU A 430 20.76 -27.77 13.57
C LEU A 430 20.67 -29.11 12.82
N TYR A 431 21.28 -30.15 13.36
CA TYR A 431 21.26 -31.50 12.78
C TYR A 431 19.84 -32.07 12.66
N LYS A 432 19.04 -31.98 13.73
CA LYS A 432 17.63 -32.43 13.71
C LYS A 432 16.81 -31.66 12.68
N TRP A 433 17.06 -30.36 12.54
CA TRP A 433 16.37 -29.55 11.55
C TRP A 433 16.75 -29.95 10.12
N ALA A 434 18.04 -30.12 9.83
CA ALA A 434 18.53 -30.57 8.52
C ALA A 434 17.96 -31.94 8.16
N ARG A 435 18.00 -32.88 9.12
CA ARG A 435 17.39 -34.20 8.98
C ARG A 435 15.91 -34.08 8.69
N PHE A 436 15.13 -33.36 9.50
CA PHE A 436 13.69 -33.19 9.25
C PHE A 436 13.39 -32.62 7.86
N LYS A 437 14.18 -31.65 7.40
CA LYS A 437 14.00 -31.00 6.09
C LYS A 437 14.30 -31.93 4.92
N LEU A 438 15.36 -32.75 5.01
CA LEU A 438 15.83 -33.55 3.88
C LEU A 438 15.60 -35.06 4.02
N ASN A 439 15.04 -35.54 5.13
CA ASN A 439 14.69 -36.95 5.31
C ASN A 439 13.81 -37.53 4.18
N PRO A 440 12.87 -36.77 3.55
CA PRO A 440 12.12 -37.29 2.40
C PRO A 440 12.96 -37.57 1.15
N VAL A 441 14.20 -37.07 1.09
CA VAL A 441 15.12 -37.19 -0.06
C VAL A 441 16.34 -38.04 0.30
N PHE A 442 16.85 -37.86 1.51
CA PHE A 442 18.00 -38.57 2.07
C PHE A 442 17.52 -39.39 3.28
N GLU A 443 17.06 -40.61 3.02
CA GLU A 443 16.56 -41.53 4.05
C GLU A 443 17.68 -42.10 4.93
N ASP A 444 18.93 -42.01 4.46
CA ASP A 444 20.14 -42.52 5.10
C ASP A 444 20.76 -41.58 6.13
N ILE A 445 20.17 -40.39 6.38
CA ILE A 445 20.66 -39.47 7.42
C ILE A 445 20.51 -40.13 8.81
N PRO A 446 21.62 -40.38 9.53
CA PRO A 446 21.56 -41.03 10.84
C PRO A 446 20.69 -40.27 11.85
N PRO A 447 20.08 -40.95 12.83
CA PRO A 447 19.31 -40.29 13.89
C PRO A 447 20.22 -39.64 14.95
N VAL A 448 21.49 -40.04 15.00
CA VAL A 448 22.50 -39.57 15.95
C VAL A 448 23.36 -38.49 15.29
N LEU A 449 23.72 -37.46 16.04
CA LEU A 449 24.59 -36.38 15.58
C LEU A 449 25.92 -36.93 15.06
N CYS A 450 26.20 -36.74 13.76
CA CYS A 450 27.43 -37.16 13.10
C CYS A 450 27.73 -36.29 11.88
N SER A 451 28.93 -36.45 11.31
CA SER A 451 29.21 -35.92 9.98
C SER A 451 28.41 -36.69 8.92
N TYR A 452 27.97 -36.00 7.87
CA TYR A 452 27.14 -36.58 6.80
C TYR A 452 27.39 -35.84 5.49
N LYS A 453 27.42 -36.54 4.36
CA LYS A 453 27.52 -35.91 3.04
C LYS A 453 26.77 -36.72 1.99
N ASN A 454 25.85 -36.08 1.29
CA ASN A 454 25.14 -36.68 0.18
C ASN A 454 24.76 -35.62 -0.87
N HIS A 455 24.62 -36.06 -2.11
CA HIS A 455 24.34 -35.23 -3.27
C HIS A 455 23.50 -35.99 -4.30
N LEU A 456 22.36 -35.41 -4.65
CA LEU A 456 21.47 -35.84 -5.73
C LEU A 456 21.17 -34.62 -6.63
N PRO A 457 20.72 -34.82 -7.87
CA PRO A 457 20.31 -33.71 -8.72
C PRO A 457 19.30 -32.79 -8.01
N GLY A 458 19.67 -31.52 -7.82
CA GLY A 458 18.84 -30.52 -7.13
C GLY A 458 18.89 -30.56 -5.59
N TYR A 459 19.60 -31.50 -4.97
CA TYR A 459 19.71 -31.64 -3.51
C TYR A 459 21.15 -31.94 -3.06
N GLN A 460 21.63 -31.23 -2.05
CA GLN A 460 22.93 -31.48 -1.44
C GLN A 460 22.87 -31.19 0.06
N LEU A 461 23.46 -32.06 0.87
CA LEU A 461 23.66 -31.83 2.29
C LEU A 461 25.08 -32.24 2.66
N GLU A 462 25.83 -31.32 3.26
CA GLU A 462 27.14 -31.56 3.83
C GLU A 462 27.16 -31.07 5.28
N ILE A 463 27.35 -31.99 6.21
CA ILE A 463 27.49 -31.76 7.65
C ILE A 463 28.89 -32.22 8.05
N LYS A 464 29.68 -31.29 8.59
CA LYS A 464 30.96 -31.55 9.24
C LYS A 464 30.78 -31.33 10.73
N PHE A 465 30.91 -32.39 11.50
CA PHE A 465 30.82 -32.35 12.95
C PHE A 465 32.15 -32.82 13.53
N GLN A 466 32.84 -31.90 14.22
CA GLN A 466 34.13 -32.09 14.86
C GLN A 466 34.00 -31.73 16.35
N PRO A 467 33.68 -32.69 17.22
CA PRO A 467 33.49 -32.43 18.65
C PRO A 467 34.77 -31.98 19.34
N ASP A 468 35.93 -32.50 18.94
CA ASP A 468 37.22 -32.20 19.58
C ASP A 468 37.66 -30.74 19.40
N SER A 469 37.27 -30.12 18.27
CA SER A 469 37.55 -28.71 17.97
C SER A 469 36.34 -27.80 18.19
N LEU A 470 35.25 -28.32 18.77
CA LEU A 470 33.98 -27.61 18.96
C LEU A 470 33.49 -26.91 17.69
N SER A 471 33.58 -27.62 16.55
CA SER A 471 33.23 -27.09 15.23
C SER A 471 32.13 -27.92 14.58
N PHE A 472 31.06 -27.23 14.18
CA PHE A 472 29.94 -27.78 13.42
C PHE A 472 29.69 -26.89 12.21
N GLN A 473 29.60 -27.50 11.03
CA GLN A 473 29.24 -26.81 9.79
C GLN A 473 28.21 -27.63 9.03
N MET A 474 27.16 -26.96 8.56
CA MET A 474 26.09 -27.52 7.74
C MET A 474 25.89 -26.65 6.51
N LYS A 475 26.07 -27.24 5.32
CA LYS A 475 25.73 -26.65 4.03
C LYS A 475 24.64 -27.48 3.37
N MET A 476 23.57 -26.81 2.98
CA MET A 476 22.38 -27.45 2.43
C MET A 476 21.92 -26.70 1.18
N HIS A 477 21.70 -27.45 0.09
CA HIS A 477 21.13 -26.97 -1.15
C HIS A 477 19.92 -27.82 -1.52
N TYR A 478 18.81 -27.22 -1.89
CA TYR A 478 17.61 -27.98 -2.28
C TYR A 478 16.70 -27.18 -3.21
N ILE A 479 16.07 -27.85 -4.16
CA ILE A 479 15.03 -27.25 -5.00
C ILE A 479 13.72 -27.07 -4.23
N ASP A 480 12.99 -25.99 -4.50
CA ASP A 480 11.68 -25.77 -3.90
C ASP A 480 10.60 -26.64 -4.57
N SER A 481 9.77 -27.30 -3.77
CA SER A 481 8.67 -28.15 -4.24
C SER A 481 7.42 -27.36 -4.68
N LYS A 482 7.30 -26.10 -4.27
CA LYS A 482 6.15 -25.22 -4.52
C LYS A 482 6.51 -24.10 -5.49
N SER A 483 7.72 -23.58 -5.39
CA SER A 483 8.21 -22.45 -6.20
C SER A 483 9.04 -22.94 -7.37
N VAL A 484 8.45 -22.86 -8.57
CA VAL A 484 9.10 -23.35 -9.79
C VAL A 484 10.41 -22.59 -10.04
N GLY A 485 11.50 -23.34 -10.22
CA GLY A 485 12.82 -22.79 -10.55
C GLY A 485 13.55 -22.14 -9.37
N THR A 486 13.06 -22.29 -8.15
CA THR A 486 13.73 -21.78 -6.93
C THR A 486 14.70 -22.83 -6.38
N LEU A 487 15.95 -22.43 -6.16
CA LEU A 487 16.98 -23.23 -5.51
C LEU A 487 17.40 -22.56 -4.20
N TRP A 488 17.30 -23.26 -3.09
CA TRP A 488 17.67 -22.76 -1.77
C TRP A 488 19.12 -23.08 -1.44
N HIS A 489 19.79 -22.14 -0.78
CA HIS A 489 21.13 -22.28 -0.23
C HIS A 489 21.10 -21.90 1.25
N VAL A 490 21.44 -22.84 2.12
CA VAL A 490 21.48 -22.64 3.57
C VAL A 490 22.85 -23.03 4.09
N HIS A 491 23.47 -22.12 4.84
CA HIS A 491 24.72 -22.35 5.54
C HIS A 491 24.50 -22.09 7.02
N SER A 492 24.93 -22.99 7.89
CA SER A 492 24.93 -22.76 9.33
C SER A 492 26.18 -23.35 9.95
N SER A 493 26.77 -22.64 10.90
CA SER A 493 27.94 -23.12 11.61
C SER A 493 27.93 -22.67 13.07
N ILE A 494 28.55 -23.50 13.90
CA ILE A 494 28.87 -23.18 15.29
C ILE A 494 30.34 -23.52 15.48
N ALA A 495 31.13 -22.55 15.92
CA ALA A 495 32.55 -22.77 16.17
C ALA A 495 33.02 -21.96 17.38
N LEU A 496 34.00 -22.48 18.11
CA LEU A 496 34.73 -21.73 19.12
C LEU A 496 35.68 -20.74 18.43
N PHE A 497 35.60 -19.46 18.79
CA PHE A 497 36.48 -18.41 18.27
C PHE A 497 37.54 -18.02 19.33
N ASP A 498 38.48 -17.17 18.92
CA ASP A 498 39.58 -16.66 19.75
C ASP A 498 39.13 -15.89 21.00
N ASP A 499 37.87 -15.43 21.03
CA ASP A 499 37.24 -14.78 22.19
C ASP A 499 36.70 -15.77 23.24
N GLU A 500 37.04 -17.06 23.11
CA GLU A 500 36.60 -18.17 23.95
C GLU A 500 35.07 -18.36 23.97
N LYS A 501 34.34 -17.82 22.97
CA LYS A 501 32.90 -17.98 22.84
C LYS A 501 32.55 -18.86 21.65
N LEU A 502 31.43 -19.58 21.78
CA LEU A 502 30.83 -20.30 20.66
C LEU A 502 30.04 -19.31 19.81
N HIS A 503 30.48 -19.08 18.57
CA HIS A 503 29.76 -18.23 17.62
C HIS A 503 28.83 -19.05 16.76
N PHE A 504 27.58 -18.59 16.65
CA PHE A 504 26.60 -19.11 15.72
C PHE A 504 26.54 -18.22 14.50
N TYR A 505 26.75 -18.82 13.33
CA TYR A 505 26.55 -18.18 12.04
C TYR A 505 25.46 -18.92 11.26
N HIS A 506 24.58 -18.18 10.62
CA HIS A 506 23.59 -18.72 9.71
C HIS A 506 23.32 -17.77 8.56
N MET A 507 23.16 -18.32 7.37
CA MET A 507 22.76 -17.62 6.16
C MET A 507 21.78 -18.48 5.37
N THR A 508 20.66 -17.88 4.95
CA THR A 508 19.71 -18.45 4.00
C THR A 508 19.60 -17.53 2.80
N SER A 509 19.87 -18.06 1.61
CA SER A 509 19.67 -17.40 0.33
C SER A 509 18.92 -18.32 -0.64
N CYS A 510 18.38 -17.76 -1.71
CA CYS A 510 17.77 -18.53 -2.78
C CYS A 510 18.11 -17.96 -4.15
N ASP A 511 18.27 -18.85 -5.13
CA ASP A 511 18.37 -18.52 -6.53
C ASP A 511 16.99 -18.67 -7.18
N MET A 512 16.48 -17.63 -7.83
CA MET A 512 15.15 -17.59 -8.43
C MET A 512 15.18 -17.17 -9.90
N PRO A 513 14.21 -17.59 -10.74
CA PRO A 513 14.17 -17.14 -12.13
C PRO A 513 13.87 -15.64 -12.20
N ARG A 514 14.50 -14.95 -13.17
CA ARG A 514 14.26 -13.51 -13.41
C ARG A 514 12.78 -13.22 -13.63
N GLY A 515 12.27 -12.16 -13.00
CA GLY A 515 10.88 -11.72 -13.15
C GLY A 515 9.84 -12.60 -12.44
N VAL A 516 10.25 -13.65 -11.72
CA VAL A 516 9.36 -14.32 -10.76
C VAL A 516 9.31 -13.43 -9.52
N SER A 517 8.27 -12.59 -9.45
CA SER A 517 7.85 -11.90 -8.23
C SER A 517 7.31 -12.93 -7.23
N GLN A 518 8.20 -13.74 -6.68
CA GLN A 518 8.07 -14.11 -5.29
C GLN A 518 8.88 -13.06 -4.56
N GLN A 519 8.16 -12.22 -3.82
CA GLN A 519 8.69 -11.38 -2.76
C GLN A 519 9.97 -12.04 -2.21
N SER A 520 11.10 -11.35 -2.21
CA SER A 520 12.30 -11.77 -1.48
C SER A 520 11.94 -11.76 0.01
N ASN A 521 11.18 -12.78 0.39
CA ASN A 521 10.54 -12.87 1.67
C ASN A 521 11.63 -13.30 2.60
N PHE A 522 12.06 -12.34 3.40
CA PHE A 522 12.84 -12.58 4.60
C PHE A 522 12.47 -13.93 5.22
N CYS A 523 13.41 -14.87 5.24
CA CYS A 523 13.16 -16.27 5.58
C CYS A 523 13.96 -16.67 6.81
N ARG A 524 13.41 -16.34 7.98
CA ARG A 524 13.98 -16.74 9.27
C ARG A 524 13.89 -18.26 9.44
N PRO A 525 14.99 -18.97 9.75
CA PRO A 525 14.97 -20.42 9.93
C PRO A 525 14.11 -20.83 11.12
N SER A 526 13.36 -21.93 10.95
CA SER A 526 12.40 -22.40 11.96
C SER A 526 13.04 -22.94 13.25
N PHE A 527 14.33 -23.28 13.21
CA PHE A 527 15.06 -23.75 14.41
C PHE A 527 15.56 -22.60 15.30
N LEU A 528 15.58 -21.35 14.81
CA LEU A 528 16.15 -20.21 15.55
C LEU A 528 15.49 -19.96 16.91
N PRO A 529 14.15 -20.05 17.05
CA PRO A 529 13.51 -19.94 18.36
C PRO A 529 13.96 -21.04 19.33
N ASP A 530 14.14 -22.27 18.86
CA ASP A 530 14.61 -23.38 19.71
C ASP A 530 16.05 -23.17 20.18
N LEU A 531 16.92 -22.66 19.29
CA LEU A 531 18.30 -22.31 19.61
C LEU A 531 18.37 -21.19 20.66
N SER A 532 17.61 -20.10 20.43
CA SER A 532 17.53 -18.96 21.35
C SER A 532 16.94 -19.34 22.72
N HIS A 533 15.96 -20.26 22.74
CA HIS A 533 15.34 -20.69 23.99
C HIS A 533 16.23 -21.64 24.80
N LYS A 534 16.77 -22.69 24.16
CA LYS A 534 17.53 -23.76 24.85
C LYS A 534 18.95 -23.36 25.22
N VAL A 535 19.63 -22.68 24.30
CA VAL A 535 21.04 -22.31 24.45
C VAL A 535 21.12 -20.83 24.81
N GLY A 536 20.47 -19.98 24.02
CA GLY A 536 20.57 -18.53 24.15
C GLY A 536 21.49 -17.96 23.08
N ILE A 537 21.05 -16.87 22.47
CA ILE A 537 21.84 -16.07 21.53
C ILE A 537 22.08 -14.73 22.22
N THR A 538 23.30 -14.25 22.16
CA THR A 538 23.75 -13.05 22.87
C THR A 538 24.36 -12.09 21.87
N ASP A 539 24.01 -10.82 22.00
CA ASP A 539 24.76 -9.71 21.40
C ASP A 539 25.66 -9.14 22.51
N VAL A 540 25.45 -7.90 22.93
CA VAL A 540 25.91 -7.40 24.25
C VAL A 540 25.03 -7.95 25.37
N GLU A 541 23.73 -8.09 25.09
CA GLU A 541 22.75 -8.71 25.97
C GLU A 541 22.06 -9.90 25.29
N ARG A 542 21.43 -10.76 26.10
CA ARG A 542 20.69 -11.91 25.59
C ARG A 542 19.46 -11.46 24.78
N LEU A 543 19.36 -11.95 23.55
CA LEU A 543 18.18 -11.76 22.71
C LEU A 543 16.97 -12.49 23.29
N ASN A 544 15.81 -11.84 23.21
CA ASN A 544 14.58 -12.33 23.83
C ASN A 544 13.37 -12.14 22.92
N ASN A 545 12.44 -13.09 22.97
CA ASN A 545 11.19 -13.03 22.22
C ASN A 545 10.08 -12.22 22.93
N LYS A 546 10.43 -11.56 24.04
CA LYS A 546 9.61 -10.62 24.80
C LYS A 546 10.32 -9.28 24.86
N ALA A 547 9.56 -8.20 24.78
CA ALA A 547 10.09 -6.87 24.96
C ALA A 547 10.58 -6.69 26.40
N GLN A 548 11.69 -5.99 26.57
CA GLN A 548 12.23 -5.63 27.88
C GLN A 548 11.63 -4.31 28.36
N PHE A 549 11.17 -4.27 29.61
CA PHE A 549 10.57 -3.07 30.19
C PHE A 549 11.60 -2.27 30.99
N VAL A 550 11.59 -0.96 30.79
CA VAL A 550 12.46 -0.01 31.48
C VAL A 550 11.58 0.88 32.35
N ALA A 551 11.52 0.59 33.65
CA ALA A 551 10.68 1.29 34.62
C ALA A 551 11.45 1.90 35.80
N SER A 552 12.76 1.66 35.87
CA SER A 552 13.63 2.19 36.94
C SER A 552 14.87 2.85 36.36
N SER A 553 15.46 3.78 37.11
CA SER A 553 16.70 4.46 36.71
C SER A 553 17.87 3.48 36.51
N GLU A 554 17.91 2.35 37.22
CA GLU A 554 18.93 1.32 37.00
C GLU A 554 18.74 0.61 35.66
N GLN A 555 17.51 0.19 35.34
CA GLN A 555 17.19 -0.40 34.03
C GLN A 555 17.46 0.59 32.89
N PHE A 556 17.17 1.87 33.11
CA PHE A 556 17.42 2.91 32.13
C PHE A 556 18.93 3.07 31.85
N ARG A 557 19.77 3.05 32.89
CA ARG A 557 21.23 3.07 32.71
C ARG A 557 21.74 1.86 31.93
N LYS A 558 21.21 0.66 32.18
CA LYS A 558 21.56 -0.56 31.41
C LYS A 558 21.16 -0.43 29.94
N PHE A 559 19.93 0.03 29.70
CA PHE A 559 19.45 0.32 28.35
C PHE A 559 20.34 1.33 27.61
N THR A 560 20.70 2.46 28.23
CA THR A 560 21.60 3.45 27.63
C THR A 560 23.00 2.88 27.38
N ALA A 561 23.52 2.04 28.28
CA ALA A 561 24.80 1.37 28.08
C ALA A 561 24.78 0.41 26.88
N LEU A 562 23.68 -0.33 26.68
CA LEU A 562 23.49 -1.20 25.51
C LEU A 562 23.45 -0.38 24.21
N VAL A 563 22.67 0.71 24.18
CA VAL A 563 22.54 1.56 22.99
C VAL A 563 23.89 2.12 22.55
N ASN A 564 24.71 2.57 23.51
CA ASN A 564 26.02 3.19 23.26
C ASN A 564 27.19 2.19 23.20
N SER A 565 26.93 0.88 23.23
CA SER A 565 27.98 -0.12 23.20
C SER A 565 28.56 -0.28 21.80
N LYS A 566 29.90 -0.15 21.68
CA LYS A 566 30.63 -0.39 20.43
C LYS A 566 30.68 -1.86 20.01
N GLU A 567 30.39 -2.77 20.95
CA GLU A 567 30.35 -4.22 20.69
C GLU A 567 29.01 -4.67 20.11
N ARG A 568 28.00 -3.80 20.14
CA ARG A 568 26.64 -4.08 19.66
C ARG A 568 26.63 -4.33 18.15
N ARG A 569 26.05 -5.47 17.76
CA ARG A 569 25.89 -5.90 16.36
C ARG A 569 24.46 -5.77 15.85
N LEU A 570 23.47 -5.61 16.74
CA LEU A 570 22.06 -5.62 16.37
C LEU A 570 21.35 -4.29 16.71
N PRO A 571 20.30 -3.93 15.96
CA PRO A 571 19.52 -2.73 16.23
C PRO A 571 18.75 -2.84 17.56
N VAL A 572 18.59 -1.70 18.23
CA VAL A 572 17.77 -1.56 19.44
C VAL A 572 16.58 -0.68 19.13
N ILE A 573 15.37 -1.16 19.43
CA ILE A 573 14.12 -0.44 19.22
C ILE A 573 13.57 -0.06 20.59
N ALA A 574 13.41 1.23 20.84
CA ALA A 574 12.78 1.75 22.05
C ALA A 574 11.38 2.28 21.73
N ILE A 575 10.38 1.86 22.49
CA ILE A 575 8.99 2.31 22.39
C ILE A 575 8.64 3.02 23.69
N VAL A 576 8.46 4.34 23.64
CA VAL A 576 8.16 5.15 24.81
C VAL A 576 6.64 5.19 25.04
N GLN A 577 6.22 5.12 26.29
CA GLN A 577 4.81 5.20 26.68
C GLN A 577 4.21 6.57 26.34
N HIS A 578 2.91 6.64 26.03
CA HIS A 578 2.21 7.90 25.71
C HIS A 578 1.27 8.40 26.81
N THR A 579 0.91 7.56 27.78
CA THR A 579 0.06 7.92 28.94
C THR A 579 0.40 7.09 30.18
N SER A 580 0.25 7.68 31.37
CA SER A 580 0.37 6.97 32.66
C SER A 580 -0.92 6.24 33.09
N ASP A 581 -2.08 6.63 32.54
CA ASP A 581 -3.38 6.20 33.01
C ASP A 581 -3.81 4.88 32.34
N ALA A 582 -3.94 3.82 33.14
CA ALA A 582 -4.67 2.63 32.70
C ALA A 582 -6.18 2.96 32.66
N PRO A 583 -6.95 2.49 31.66
CA PRO A 583 -8.40 2.60 31.65
C PRO A 583 -8.98 2.03 32.96
N GLU A 584 -9.92 2.75 33.55
CA GLU A 584 -10.54 2.38 34.83
C GLU A 584 -11.03 0.91 34.81
N GLY A 585 -10.46 0.06 35.68
CA GLY A 585 -11.00 -1.28 35.94
C GLY A 585 -10.03 -2.48 35.99
N ARG A 586 -8.70 -2.32 35.91
CA ARG A 586 -7.77 -3.45 36.09
C ARG A 586 -6.70 -3.18 37.15
N ALA A 587 -6.78 -3.90 38.27
CA ALA A 587 -5.77 -3.88 39.33
C ALA A 587 -4.50 -4.61 38.85
N ALA A 588 -3.36 -3.94 38.98
CA ALA A 588 -2.07 -4.38 38.45
C ALA A 588 -1.42 -5.49 39.29
N SER A 589 -1.05 -6.59 38.64
CA SER A 589 0.05 -7.46 39.06
C SER A 589 1.24 -7.22 38.12
N PHE A 590 2.47 -7.53 38.57
CA PHE A 590 3.76 -7.28 37.90
C PHE A 590 3.91 -7.90 36.48
N HIS A 591 2.85 -8.51 35.95
CA HIS A 591 2.77 -9.14 34.63
C HIS A 591 1.75 -8.50 33.67
N ASP A 592 0.95 -7.53 34.10
CA ASP A 592 -0.12 -6.93 33.30
C ASP A 592 0.02 -5.40 33.19
N TYR A 593 1.05 -4.94 32.46
CA TYR A 593 1.04 -3.57 31.94
C TYR A 593 -0.03 -3.45 30.85
N ASP A 594 -0.81 -2.37 30.87
CA ASP A 594 -1.78 -2.13 29.80
C ASP A 594 -1.04 -1.73 28.51
N MET A 595 -1.04 -2.62 27.52
CA MET A 595 -0.43 -2.37 26.22
C MET A 595 -1.05 -1.18 25.48
N ASN A 596 -2.23 -0.70 25.89
CA ASN A 596 -2.86 0.50 25.33
C ASN A 596 -2.14 1.80 25.71
N THR A 597 -1.26 1.78 26.72
CA THR A 597 -0.47 2.95 27.11
C THR A 597 0.73 3.21 26.20
N PHE A 598 1.02 2.29 25.27
CA PHE A 598 2.05 2.42 24.25
C PHE A 598 1.43 2.67 22.87
N THR A 599 2.18 3.34 21.98
CA THR A 599 1.70 3.63 20.62
C THR A 599 1.63 2.38 19.76
N ILE A 600 2.43 1.36 20.06
CA ILE A 600 2.35 0.02 19.47
C ILE A 600 2.56 -1.09 20.50
N ASN A 601 2.14 -2.31 20.17
CA ASN A 601 2.38 -3.46 21.04
C ASN A 601 3.82 -4.00 20.89
N GLY A 602 4.73 -3.54 21.74
CA GLY A 602 6.14 -3.96 21.75
C GLY A 602 6.34 -5.46 21.97
N THR A 603 5.48 -6.11 22.76
CA THR A 603 5.56 -7.57 22.98
C THR A 603 5.23 -8.37 21.72
N ARG A 604 4.23 -7.93 20.93
CA ARG A 604 3.93 -8.54 19.62
C ARG A 604 5.06 -8.31 18.62
N LEU A 605 5.69 -7.13 18.64
CA LEU A 605 6.87 -6.83 17.82
C LEU A 605 8.04 -7.77 18.17
N ALA A 606 8.40 -7.89 19.45
CA ALA A 606 9.50 -8.73 19.94
C ALA A 606 9.34 -10.21 19.57
N LYS A 607 8.11 -10.74 19.51
CA LYS A 607 7.87 -12.12 19.04
C LYS A 607 8.29 -12.35 17.58
N VAL A 608 8.22 -11.31 16.75
CA VAL A 608 8.57 -11.37 15.33
C VAL A 608 10.07 -11.17 15.14
N ILE A 609 10.62 -10.09 15.72
CA ILE A 609 11.99 -9.62 15.42
C ILE A 609 13.00 -9.82 16.55
N GLY A 610 12.58 -10.25 17.74
CA GLY A 610 13.43 -10.30 18.95
C GLY A 610 14.55 -11.34 18.93
N HIS A 611 14.65 -12.17 17.89
CA HIS A 611 15.79 -13.08 17.68
C HIS A 611 16.93 -12.45 16.88
N TYR A 612 16.74 -11.22 16.36
CA TYR A 612 17.71 -10.50 15.53
C TYR A 612 17.60 -8.97 15.72
N SER A 613 17.01 -8.53 16.84
CA SER A 613 16.95 -7.13 17.28
C SER A 613 16.58 -7.08 18.76
N HIS A 614 16.93 -5.99 19.44
CA HIS A 614 16.49 -5.73 20.81
C HIS A 614 15.23 -4.87 20.81
N VAL A 615 14.23 -5.22 21.62
CA VAL A 615 12.98 -4.45 21.74
C VAL A 615 12.76 -4.04 23.19
N TYR A 616 12.68 -2.75 23.42
CA TYR A 616 12.55 -2.11 24.72
C TYR A 616 11.28 -1.26 24.79
N MET A 617 10.64 -1.28 25.96
CA MET A 617 9.44 -0.49 26.28
C MET A 617 9.77 0.39 27.47
N VAL A 618 9.77 1.71 27.26
CA VAL A 618 10.19 2.71 28.25
C VAL A 618 8.97 3.31 28.94
N ASP A 619 8.96 3.25 30.27
CA ASP A 619 7.88 3.75 31.12
C ASP A 619 7.71 5.27 31.01
N TYR A 620 6.46 5.73 31.18
CA TYR A 620 6.10 7.14 31.12
C TYR A 620 6.96 8.03 32.02
N SER A 621 7.30 7.58 33.23
CA SER A 621 8.12 8.33 34.20
C SER A 621 9.54 8.64 33.72
N LEU A 622 10.05 7.91 32.72
CA LEU A 622 11.41 8.05 32.19
C LEU A 622 11.45 8.83 30.86
N THR A 623 10.32 9.35 30.39
CA THR A 623 10.21 10.06 29.09
C THR A 623 11.14 11.26 29.00
N ASP A 624 11.21 12.10 30.04
CA ASP A 624 12.07 13.29 30.04
C ASP A 624 13.55 12.91 30.07
N ALA A 625 13.91 11.88 30.85
CA ALA A 625 15.27 11.36 30.89
C ALA A 625 15.68 10.77 29.54
N PHE A 626 14.78 10.05 28.87
CA PHE A 626 14.97 9.54 27.51
C PHE A 626 15.18 10.68 26.51
N GLY A 627 14.34 11.71 26.55
CA GLY A 627 14.47 12.89 25.70
C GLY A 627 15.82 13.60 25.86
N HIS A 628 16.24 13.83 27.10
CA HIS A 628 17.53 14.49 27.38
C HIS A 628 18.74 13.65 26.94
N VAL A 629 18.74 12.34 27.20
CA VAL A 629 19.90 11.48 26.89
C VAL A 629 20.11 11.29 25.39
N PHE A 630 19.04 11.24 24.61
CA PHE A 630 19.12 11.00 23.16
C PHE A 630 18.84 12.27 22.33
N GLU A 631 18.92 13.45 22.95
CA GLU A 631 18.76 14.76 22.30
C GLU A 631 17.43 14.93 21.54
N ILE A 632 16.36 14.31 22.06
CA ILE A 632 15.00 14.41 21.50
C ILE A 632 14.27 15.52 22.24
N LYS A 633 13.71 16.48 21.47
CA LYS A 633 12.86 17.55 22.03
C LYS A 633 11.75 16.95 22.90
N SER A 634 11.49 17.52 24.08
CA SER A 634 10.51 16.99 25.04
C SER A 634 9.12 16.76 24.43
N GLU A 635 8.68 17.64 23.53
CA GLU A 635 7.42 17.52 22.78
C GLU A 635 7.33 16.25 21.90
N ASN A 636 8.47 15.71 21.48
CA ASN A 636 8.60 14.56 20.59
C ASN A 636 9.01 13.27 21.31
N ALA A 637 9.39 13.33 22.59
CA ALA A 637 9.78 12.15 23.36
C ALA A 637 8.57 11.30 23.79
N LEU A 638 7.42 11.93 23.99
CA LEU A 638 6.21 11.24 24.44
C LEU A 638 5.63 10.33 23.34
N GLY A 639 5.45 9.04 23.65
CA GLY A 639 4.85 8.08 22.72
C GLY A 639 5.71 7.78 21.47
N CYS A 640 6.97 8.20 21.45
CA CYS A 640 7.83 8.01 20.29
C CYS A 640 8.38 6.59 20.19
N ILE A 641 8.89 6.29 19.00
CA ILE A 641 9.61 5.05 18.72
C ILE A 641 10.95 5.43 18.12
N CYS A 642 12.04 4.92 18.69
CA CYS A 642 13.39 5.14 18.20
C CYS A 642 14.02 3.83 17.77
N ILE A 643 14.68 3.82 16.60
CA ILE A 643 15.58 2.74 16.18
C ILE A 643 17.01 3.24 16.32
N PHE A 644 17.77 2.58 17.18
CA PHE A 644 19.19 2.80 17.36
C PHE A 644 19.95 1.77 16.53
N TRP A 645 20.63 2.23 15.49
CA TRP A 645 21.45 1.38 14.63
C TRP A 645 22.82 1.13 15.27
N PRO A 646 23.49 -0.01 14.99
CA PRO A 646 24.87 -0.22 15.43
C PRO A 646 25.83 0.85 14.88
N ASP A 647 26.84 1.24 15.67
CA ASP A 647 27.76 2.33 15.31
C ASP A 647 28.48 2.12 13.96
N TYR A 648 28.80 0.87 13.63
CA TYR A 648 29.49 0.54 12.38
C TYR A 648 28.64 0.71 11.12
N TYR A 649 27.32 0.92 11.24
CA TYR A 649 26.48 1.29 10.10
C TYR A 649 26.70 2.74 9.66
N ASN A 650 27.32 3.59 10.49
CA ASN A 650 27.47 5.02 10.24
C ASN A 650 26.14 5.68 9.81
N ARG A 651 25.07 5.29 10.49
CA ARG A 651 23.67 5.66 10.20
C ARG A 651 23.08 6.38 11.42
N GLU A 652 22.41 7.49 11.18
CA GLU A 652 21.70 8.22 12.24
C GLU A 652 20.53 7.40 12.79
N ASN A 653 20.23 7.57 14.08
CA ASN A 653 19.09 6.94 14.74
C ASN A 653 17.77 7.42 14.11
N GLU A 654 16.83 6.51 13.91
CA GLU A 654 15.52 6.86 13.34
C GLU A 654 14.52 7.16 14.46
N LEU A 655 14.05 8.41 14.53
CA LEU A 655 12.99 8.85 15.44
C LEU A 655 11.64 8.90 14.72
N PHE A 656 10.64 8.25 15.30
CA PHE A 656 9.24 8.34 14.90
C PHE A 656 8.42 8.95 16.04
N THR A 657 7.93 10.17 15.84
CA THR A 657 7.10 10.84 16.84
C THR A 657 5.73 10.16 16.96
N ARG A 658 5.04 10.35 18.10
CA ARG A 658 3.68 9.83 18.29
C ARG A 658 2.75 10.21 17.13
N LYS A 659 2.84 11.44 16.64
CA LYS A 659 2.07 11.91 15.49
C LYS A 659 2.36 11.08 14.24
N MET A 660 3.64 10.85 13.92
CA MET A 660 4.02 10.00 12.78
C MET A 660 3.49 8.57 12.92
N VAL A 661 3.46 8.01 14.13
CA VAL A 661 2.94 6.65 14.38
C VAL A 661 1.43 6.60 14.20
N ILE A 662 0.68 7.57 14.73
CA ILE A 662 -0.79 7.63 14.62
C ILE A 662 -1.23 7.94 13.18
N ASP A 663 -0.50 8.81 12.49
CA ASP A 663 -0.75 9.16 11.09
C ASP A 663 -0.33 8.03 10.12
N THR A 664 0.33 6.98 10.63
CA THR A 664 0.73 5.85 9.79
C THR A 664 -0.49 5.01 9.42
N GLN A 665 -0.70 4.93 8.11
CA GLN A 665 -1.64 4.01 7.49
C GLN A 665 -0.84 2.97 6.70
N PHE A 666 -1.49 1.87 6.33
CA PHE A 666 -0.89 0.98 5.34
C PHE A 666 -0.92 1.69 3.98
N ASP A 667 0.20 1.76 3.26
CA ASP A 667 0.20 2.28 1.88
C ASP A 667 -0.55 1.33 0.93
N PHE A 668 -0.68 0.06 1.33
CA PHE A 668 -1.53 -0.97 0.76
C PHE A 668 -2.29 -1.68 1.88
N ASN A 669 -3.50 -1.22 2.18
CA ASN A 669 -4.28 -1.71 3.31
C ASN A 669 -5.13 -2.93 2.95
N ARG A 670 -4.50 -4.11 2.86
CA ARG A 670 -5.23 -5.38 2.69
C ARG A 670 -6.24 -5.65 3.82
N PHE A 671 -6.08 -4.99 4.97
CA PHE A 671 -6.93 -5.11 6.15
C PHE A 671 -7.82 -3.88 6.39
N ALA A 672 -8.04 -3.01 5.39
CA ALA A 672 -8.80 -1.77 5.54
C ALA A 672 -10.21 -1.96 6.10
N PHE A 673 -10.74 -3.16 5.96
CA PHE A 673 -12.08 -3.55 6.37
C PHE A 673 -12.11 -4.38 7.66
N HIS A 674 -10.96 -4.55 8.35
CA HIS A 674 -10.86 -5.26 9.62
C HIS A 674 -11.01 -4.27 10.79
N ASP A 675 -11.88 -4.61 11.73
CA ASP A 675 -12.14 -3.76 12.89
C ASP A 675 -10.96 -3.80 13.89
N GLU A 676 -10.61 -2.59 14.35
CA GLU A 676 -9.72 -2.24 15.46
C GLU A 676 -8.20 -2.10 15.18
N ASN A 677 -7.73 -0.88 15.50
CA ASN A 677 -6.35 -0.42 15.65
C ASN A 677 -5.46 -0.48 14.39
N ILE A 678 -5.92 0.17 13.32
CA ILE A 678 -5.27 0.17 11.98
C ILE A 678 -3.86 0.80 12.04
N TYR A 679 -3.67 1.91 12.74
CA TYR A 679 -2.37 2.59 12.81
C TYR A 679 -1.32 1.75 13.55
N GLU A 680 -1.69 1.06 14.64
CA GLU A 680 -0.78 0.18 15.38
C GLU A 680 -0.28 -0.96 14.48
N LYS A 681 -1.21 -1.60 13.77
CA LYS A 681 -0.90 -2.71 12.87
C LYS A 681 -0.03 -2.23 11.72
N ALA A 682 -0.36 -1.09 11.12
CA ALA A 682 0.38 -0.49 10.01
C ALA A 682 1.81 -0.15 10.42
N PHE A 683 1.98 0.55 11.54
CA PHE A 683 3.30 0.96 12.01
C PHE A 683 4.15 -0.23 12.48
N ARG A 684 3.56 -1.21 13.19
CA ARG A 684 4.28 -2.42 13.57
C ARG A 684 4.72 -3.22 12.34
N HIS A 685 3.91 -3.28 11.29
CA HIS A 685 4.31 -3.90 10.02
C HIS A 685 5.49 -3.15 9.37
N LYS A 686 5.42 -1.82 9.35
CA LYS A 686 6.50 -0.95 8.87
C LYS A 686 7.82 -1.20 9.60
N LEU A 687 7.80 -1.26 10.94
CA LEU A 687 8.98 -1.58 11.75
C LEU A 687 9.55 -2.96 11.43
N VAL A 688 8.69 -3.98 11.34
CA VAL A 688 9.13 -5.33 10.98
C VAL A 688 9.82 -5.31 9.61
N GLN A 689 9.27 -4.58 8.64
CA GLN A 689 9.87 -4.49 7.30
C GLN A 689 11.22 -3.76 7.31
N ILE A 690 11.35 -2.67 8.07
CA ILE A 690 12.62 -1.94 8.24
C ILE A 690 13.72 -2.88 8.74
N ILE A 691 13.47 -3.65 9.80
CA ILE A 691 14.46 -4.57 10.39
C ILE A 691 14.73 -5.79 9.49
N LYS A 692 13.71 -6.28 8.77
CA LYS A 692 13.90 -7.36 7.79
C LYS A 692 14.79 -6.93 6.63
N ASN A 693 14.55 -5.73 6.10
CA ASN A 693 15.34 -5.17 5.00
C ASN A 693 16.80 -4.97 5.44
N ASP A 694 17.00 -4.45 6.65
CA ASP A 694 18.32 -4.28 7.26
C ASP A 694 19.09 -5.61 7.32
N ASN A 695 18.44 -6.67 7.81
CA ASN A 695 19.04 -7.99 7.94
C ASN A 695 19.47 -8.64 6.61
N VAL A 696 18.91 -8.22 5.47
CA VAL A 696 19.27 -8.76 4.15
C VAL A 696 20.12 -7.82 3.31
N SER A 697 20.37 -6.58 3.78
CA SER A 697 21.13 -5.55 3.04
C SER A 697 22.61 -5.50 3.41
N HIS A 698 22.93 -5.95 4.62
CA HIS A 698 24.26 -6.13 5.19
C HIS A 698 24.43 -7.59 5.45
#